data_AF-A0A6A3IUV0-F1
#
_entry.id   AF-A0A6A3IUV0-F1
#
_cell.length_a   1.000
_cell.length_b   1.000
_cell.length_c   1.000
_cell.angle_alpha   90.00
_cell.angle_beta   90.00
_cell.angle_gamma   90.00
#
_symmetry.space_group_name_H-M   'P 1'
#
loop_
_entity.id
_entity.type
_entity.pdbx_description
1 polymer ?
#
loop_
_entity_poly.entity_id
_entity_poly.type
_entity_poly.pdbx_seq_one_letter_code
_entity_poly.pdbx_strand_id
1 'polypeptide(L)'
;MASDFEEGVLDDVDAICGWGGADFDDELLGRGWRRASHQAPAKGGIKRKPEKVLASSSSGAALGKAQQQQQEMTGLSPDKRLRAVDGISEKKDRSPVLRKPKRRQPREIKEPQQQIIAKPSPRTTSILEENAAIAALGRQRRMKVVAAAMAANVPRKQGIASVVSASFEGGSDDEHTDSDSQRRRSDDLVPSSAPQNQQAKLPRVIEPSTAPARPIDPPKKWALVGQFALGFSCDGGCSGHGACQRATGRCTCFPGFGGATCASRLCPMGAAWVDRAGGIDLAHQPAECSAMGRCDRATGTCTCESGFEGLACERLACPNACSGNGRCVSMRDAATLHDDRHFYASTTYTLWDADKIMGCQCDPGFTGMDCSMRMCPRGDDPLTTGQVNAVQTITCTCNSCTGTFALSFRGRVTANLASTATSSDLETALEALDNIYGVTVVAAAPLCSSGGASTSITFTNNPGNLPNLQVLNNLSNGGTVTVSTTTVGTRENVYCSNRGICDFSTGVCKCFAGVFSGDGALAASAGPRGDCGYQTGASVCPSTTNGVCDGKGTCSGTPSFVCTCNAGFTGFDCSLRSCPKGAAWFDAPTAPNTAHALTQCSGRGSCSTSTGVCTCLAPFTGAACDLLKCPAGTSTVTGASCSGRGTCKSMQQLSAEATDPQGNPLGVTYGATPNTLATWDALKIQGCDCETNDYFGPYENAFGDFTGGHDCYARMCPRGADPFEVGKVNEKQTLTCTADGGQFTLTFRGETTAVIPFNAGTAQVQSTLQAIDSVRTATITFDSGTTVCSTTGVVTTIEFTFMQGDVPPLGFDASALTLTSATASLAVAELAKGSKANIECSARGVCDRTTGSCACFPYFLSSDGAGNLGRRGDCGYISPYPSVTLS
;
A
#
# COMPACT_ATOMS: atom_id res chain seq x y z
N MET A 1 5.45 50.44 25.73
CA MET A 1 4.77 51.03 26.91
C MET A 1 3.65 50.08 27.31
N ALA A 2 3.23 50.09 28.57
CA ALA A 2 2.21 49.20 29.11
C ALA A 2 0.99 50.00 29.62
N SER A 3 -0.18 49.36 29.56
CA SER A 3 -1.47 49.68 30.19
C SER A 3 -2.48 48.69 29.57
N ASP A 4 -2.80 47.54 30.17
CA ASP A 4 -3.46 47.28 31.46
C ASP A 4 -4.96 47.64 31.43
N PHE A 5 -5.83 46.63 31.59
CA PHE A 5 -7.09 46.75 32.33
C PHE A 5 -7.60 45.37 32.78
N GLU A 6 -7.84 45.23 34.08
CA GLU A 6 -8.46 44.11 34.81
C GLU A 6 -10.00 44.37 34.91
N GLU A 7 -10.92 43.60 35.50
CA GLU A 7 -11.02 42.22 36.03
C GLU A 7 -12.53 41.86 36.14
N GLY A 8 -12.90 40.65 36.63
CA GLY A 8 -14.28 40.31 37.05
C GLY A 8 -14.82 39.02 36.40
N VAL A 9 -14.55 37.80 36.88
CA VAL A 9 -14.84 37.18 38.20
C VAL A 9 -16.33 36.92 38.45
N LEU A 10 -16.72 35.65 38.33
CA LEU A 10 -17.30 34.86 39.45
C LEU A 10 -17.25 33.36 39.14
N ASP A 11 -17.24 32.54 40.18
CA ASP A 11 -16.96 31.11 40.15
C ASP A 11 -18.19 30.25 39.86
N ASP A 12 -17.96 29.00 39.43
CA ASP A 12 -18.59 27.86 40.11
C ASP A 12 -17.77 26.57 39.91
N VAL A 13 -17.61 25.78 40.97
CA VAL A 13 -16.85 24.52 40.97
C VAL A 13 -17.50 23.53 41.94
N ASP A 14 -18.22 22.51 41.44
CA ASP A 14 -17.94 21.13 41.84
C ASP A 14 -18.65 20.04 41.00
N ALA A 15 -18.21 18.81 41.25
CA ALA A 15 -18.56 17.54 40.63
C ALA A 15 -20.06 17.20 40.40
N ILE A 16 -20.30 16.30 39.44
CA ILE A 16 -20.94 14.99 39.70
C ILE A 16 -20.49 13.96 38.64
N CYS A 17 -20.07 12.78 39.07
CA CYS A 17 -19.95 11.59 38.21
C CYS A 17 -21.16 10.68 38.44
N GLY A 18 -21.80 10.18 37.38
CA GLY A 18 -22.62 8.98 37.54
C GLY A 18 -23.64 8.64 36.45
N TRP A 19 -23.48 7.44 35.90
CA TRP A 19 -24.51 6.52 35.36
C TRP A 19 -25.43 7.05 34.22
N GLY A 20 -25.72 6.27 33.18
CA GLY A 20 -25.30 4.92 32.84
C GLY A 20 -25.86 4.50 31.48
N GLY A 21 -25.47 3.34 30.97
CA GLY A 21 -25.98 2.83 29.68
C GLY A 21 -27.40 2.29 29.77
N ALA A 22 -28.15 2.43 28.68
CA ALA A 22 -29.38 1.71 28.40
C ALA A 22 -29.52 1.53 26.88
N ASP A 23 -29.74 0.30 26.44
CA ASP A 23 -30.06 -0.04 25.06
C ASP A 23 -31.49 0.39 24.71
N PHE A 24 -31.75 0.75 23.44
CA PHE A 24 -33.06 0.62 22.81
C PHE A 24 -32.93 0.54 21.27
N ASP A 25 -33.85 -0.20 20.65
CA ASP A 25 -33.69 -0.80 19.33
C ASP A 25 -34.03 0.08 18.11
N ASP A 26 -33.69 -0.44 16.92
CA ASP A 26 -34.20 -0.02 15.62
C ASP A 26 -35.74 -0.02 15.54
N GLU A 27 -36.32 1.00 14.89
CA GLU A 27 -37.27 0.75 13.78
C GLU A 27 -37.42 1.99 12.88
N LEU A 28 -37.30 1.82 11.55
CA LEU A 28 -38.15 2.47 10.51
C LEU A 28 -37.73 2.09 9.08
N LEU A 29 -38.15 0.90 8.60
CA LEU A 29 -38.19 0.58 7.16
C LEU A 29 -39.62 0.34 6.69
N GLY A 30 -39.99 1.00 5.58
CA GLY A 30 -41.39 1.15 5.19
C GLY A 30 -41.88 0.21 4.09
N ARG A 31 -42.78 -0.73 4.49
CA ARG A 31 -43.89 -1.30 3.68
C ARG A 31 -43.54 -2.24 2.50
N GLY A 32 -43.98 -3.49 2.60
CA GLY A 32 -44.16 -4.41 1.45
C GLY A 32 -45.08 -5.60 1.81
N TRP A 33 -46.25 -5.70 1.18
CA TRP A 33 -47.24 -6.79 1.44
C TRP A 33 -46.69 -8.18 1.03
N ARG A 34 -47.09 -9.32 1.59
CA ARG A 34 -48.48 -9.87 1.74
C ARG A 34 -48.61 -10.92 2.86
N ARG A 35 -49.85 -11.34 3.14
CA ARG A 35 -50.23 -12.36 4.16
C ARG A 35 -50.14 -13.80 3.64
N ALA A 36 -49.76 -14.74 4.51
CA ALA A 36 -50.41 -16.05 4.64
C ALA A 36 -50.13 -16.67 6.03
N SER A 37 -51.18 -17.14 6.70
CA SER A 37 -51.18 -17.71 8.06
C SER A 37 -50.94 -19.23 8.08
N HIS A 38 -50.39 -19.77 9.17
CA HIS A 38 -50.86 -21.04 9.76
C HIS A 38 -50.66 -21.08 11.29
N GLN A 39 -51.27 -22.05 11.97
CA GLN A 39 -51.55 -21.98 13.41
C GLN A 39 -50.47 -22.59 14.33
N ALA A 40 -50.38 -22.05 15.55
CA ALA A 40 -49.85 -22.77 16.73
C ALA A 40 -50.88 -23.80 17.24
N PRO A 41 -50.52 -24.67 18.22
CA PRO A 41 -50.96 -24.32 19.58
C PRO A 41 -50.08 -24.83 20.76
N ALA A 42 -50.28 -24.19 21.93
CA ALA A 42 -50.18 -24.77 23.28
C ALA A 42 -48.78 -25.18 23.83
N LYS A 43 -48.50 -25.12 25.15
CA LYS A 43 -49.21 -24.56 26.34
C LYS A 43 -48.19 -24.45 27.50
N GLY A 44 -48.34 -23.47 28.41
CA GLY A 44 -47.69 -23.53 29.75
C GLY A 44 -47.31 -22.17 30.36
N GLY A 45 -48.03 -21.75 31.41
CA GLY A 45 -47.55 -20.73 32.37
C GLY A 45 -46.76 -21.39 33.52
N ILE A 46 -46.42 -20.71 34.64
CA ILE A 46 -47.07 -19.54 35.26
C ILE A 46 -46.04 -18.67 36.04
N LYS A 47 -46.33 -17.36 36.14
CA LYS A 47 -45.99 -16.30 37.14
C LYS A 47 -45.37 -16.75 38.50
N ARG A 48 -44.69 -15.92 39.33
CA ARG A 48 -43.99 -14.59 39.29
C ARG A 48 -43.52 -14.29 40.76
N LYS A 49 -42.24 -13.93 41.00
CA LYS A 49 -41.72 -12.97 42.07
C LYS A 49 -42.19 -13.15 43.55
N PRO A 50 -41.76 -12.33 44.56
CA PRO A 50 -40.64 -11.36 44.67
C PRO A 50 -39.65 -11.63 45.85
N GLU A 51 -38.61 -10.80 46.00
CA GLU A 51 -38.04 -10.17 47.24
C GLU A 51 -37.75 -10.96 48.56
N LYS A 52 -36.81 -10.62 49.48
CA LYS A 52 -35.66 -9.65 49.59
C LYS A 52 -34.96 -9.86 50.96
N VAL A 53 -33.94 -9.05 51.27
CA VAL A 53 -33.39 -8.68 52.60
C VAL A 53 -32.11 -9.41 53.08
N LEU A 54 -31.26 -8.61 53.73
CA LEU A 54 -29.90 -8.85 54.19
C LEU A 54 -29.79 -9.74 55.44
N ALA A 55 -28.63 -10.38 55.64
CA ALA A 55 -27.73 -10.05 56.76
C ALA A 55 -26.37 -10.77 56.64
N SER A 56 -25.29 -10.13 57.07
CA SER A 56 -24.03 -10.81 57.43
C SER A 56 -23.33 -10.06 58.57
N SER A 57 -22.77 -10.80 59.52
CA SER A 57 -21.92 -10.30 60.61
C SER A 57 -20.97 -11.40 61.08
N SER A 58 -19.89 -11.03 61.77
CA SER A 58 -18.70 -11.86 62.04
C SER A 58 -18.73 -12.57 63.40
N SER A 59 -17.83 -13.56 63.61
CA SER A 59 -16.72 -13.51 64.61
C SER A 59 -16.18 -14.89 65.06
N GLY A 60 -14.85 -15.01 65.23
CA GLY A 60 -14.14 -16.05 66.05
C GLY A 60 -14.05 -17.48 65.49
N ALA A 61 -12.92 -18.19 65.29
CA ALA A 61 -11.47 -18.08 65.60
C ALA A 61 -10.93 -18.88 66.81
N ALA A 62 -9.62 -19.27 66.73
CA ALA A 62 -8.80 -20.11 67.64
C ALA A 62 -9.02 -21.65 67.56
N LEU A 63 -8.02 -22.55 67.70
CA LEU A 63 -6.53 -22.53 67.77
C LEU A 63 -6.03 -23.98 67.49
N GLY A 64 -4.81 -24.29 67.01
CA GLY A 64 -3.70 -23.48 66.49
C GLY A 64 -2.32 -24.19 66.54
N LYS A 65 -1.25 -23.46 66.14
CA LYS A 65 0.20 -23.80 66.25
C LYS A 65 0.72 -24.91 65.30
N ALA A 66 1.94 -24.86 64.74
CA ALA A 66 3.11 -23.94 64.76
C ALA A 66 4.10 -24.42 63.66
N GLN A 67 5.27 -23.84 63.27
CA GLN A 67 6.05 -22.57 63.23
C GLN A 67 7.30 -22.94 62.36
N GLN A 68 8.18 -22.14 61.74
CA GLN A 68 8.62 -20.73 61.59
C GLN A 68 9.48 -20.71 60.28
N GLN A 69 10.06 -19.67 59.63
CA GLN A 69 10.25 -18.19 59.69
C GLN A 69 10.61 -17.79 58.20
N GLN A 70 10.50 -16.60 57.60
CA GLN A 70 10.68 -15.18 57.98
C GLN A 70 12.16 -14.83 58.31
N GLN A 71 12.75 -13.67 57.97
CA GLN A 71 12.39 -12.43 57.23
C GLN A 71 13.69 -11.59 56.99
N GLU A 72 13.85 -10.54 56.16
CA GLU A 72 13.08 -9.85 55.09
C GLU A 72 14.04 -8.97 54.23
N MET A 73 13.58 -8.26 53.18
CA MET A 73 14.37 -7.19 52.49
C MET A 73 13.49 -6.17 51.72
N THR A 74 13.25 -4.99 52.29
CA THR A 74 12.72 -3.75 51.64
C THR A 74 13.14 -2.51 52.47
N GLY A 75 12.99 -1.28 51.98
CA GLY A 75 13.30 -0.07 52.79
C GLY A 75 13.09 1.29 52.12
N LEU A 76 13.42 2.35 52.87
CA LEU A 76 13.36 3.80 52.56
C LEU A 76 11.93 4.36 52.35
N SER A 77 11.62 5.63 52.62
CA SER A 77 12.40 6.89 52.71
C SER A 77 11.80 7.81 53.82
N PRO A 78 12.14 9.11 54.03
CA PRO A 78 13.19 9.98 53.44
C PRO A 78 14.01 10.82 54.47
N ASP A 79 15.04 11.56 54.05
CA ASP A 79 15.04 13.05 53.98
C ASP A 79 16.42 13.70 53.61
N LYS A 80 16.36 14.86 52.90
CA LYS A 80 17.32 15.99 52.75
C LYS A 80 18.86 15.83 52.48
N ARG A 81 19.26 16.46 51.35
CA ARG A 81 20.31 17.52 51.13
C ARG A 81 21.64 17.23 50.36
N LEU A 82 21.81 18.06 49.32
CA LEU A 82 23.02 18.78 48.84
C LEU A 82 24.05 18.16 47.85
N ARG A 83 23.97 18.72 46.62
CA ARG A 83 24.88 18.88 45.46
C ARG A 83 26.42 18.75 45.60
N ALA A 84 27.02 18.33 44.46
CA ALA A 84 28.36 18.65 43.92
C ALA A 84 29.58 18.02 44.64
N VAL A 85 30.80 17.90 44.06
CA VAL A 85 31.46 18.52 42.87
C VAL A 85 32.22 17.46 42.02
N ASP A 86 32.66 17.83 40.82
CA ASP A 86 33.37 17.07 39.80
C ASP A 86 34.75 16.44 40.17
N GLY A 87 35.00 15.25 39.61
CA GLY A 87 36.09 15.02 38.64
C GLY A 87 37.55 14.76 39.08
N ILE A 88 38.37 14.36 38.08
CA ILE A 88 39.87 14.26 38.07
C ILE A 88 40.46 13.12 38.95
N SER A 89 41.51 12.36 38.59
CA SER A 89 42.08 11.91 37.30
C SER A 89 43.08 10.75 37.55
N GLU A 90 43.71 10.22 36.51
CA GLU A 90 44.63 9.06 36.49
C GLU A 90 45.90 9.20 37.38
N LYS A 91 46.50 8.06 37.82
CA LYS A 91 47.87 7.63 37.37
C LYS A 91 48.48 6.35 38.00
N LYS A 92 49.08 5.55 37.09
CA LYS A 92 50.44 4.93 37.12
C LYS A 92 50.86 3.65 37.89
N ASP A 93 51.73 2.92 37.16
CA ASP A 93 52.99 2.23 37.52
C ASP A 93 53.04 0.87 38.26
N ARG A 94 53.31 -0.16 37.44
CA ARG A 94 54.43 -1.14 37.50
C ARG A 94 54.59 -2.15 38.66
N SER A 95 55.00 -3.35 38.25
CA SER A 95 55.27 -4.55 39.06
C SER A 95 56.64 -4.55 39.78
N PRO A 96 56.82 -5.46 40.76
CA PRO A 96 58.10 -6.07 41.09
C PRO A 96 58.20 -7.55 40.65
N VAL A 97 59.36 -8.17 40.86
CA VAL A 97 59.82 -9.49 40.36
C VAL A 97 60.45 -10.28 41.52
N LEU A 98 60.54 -11.63 41.48
CA LEU A 98 61.76 -12.41 41.81
C LEU A 98 61.65 -13.97 41.80
N ARG A 99 62.72 -14.59 41.29
CA ARG A 99 63.28 -15.94 41.59
C ARG A 99 62.67 -17.21 40.93
N LYS A 100 63.40 -18.33 41.09
CA LYS A 100 63.68 -19.40 40.10
C LYS A 100 64.30 -20.63 40.81
N PRO A 101 64.27 -21.88 40.26
CA PRO A 101 65.43 -22.33 39.46
C PRO A 101 65.17 -23.37 38.32
N LYS A 102 66.30 -23.70 37.64
CA LYS A 102 66.59 -24.59 36.48
C LYS A 102 66.05 -26.04 36.62
N ARG A 103 65.66 -26.81 35.59
CA ARG A 103 66.09 -27.06 34.17
C ARG A 103 67.11 -28.23 34.00
N ARG A 104 66.73 -29.27 33.24
CA ARG A 104 67.62 -30.26 32.56
C ARG A 104 67.05 -30.67 31.18
N GLN A 105 67.92 -31.12 30.29
CA GLN A 105 67.72 -31.82 29.00
C GLN A 105 68.85 -32.90 28.91
N PRO A 106 69.18 -33.57 27.79
CA PRO A 106 68.42 -33.93 26.56
C PRO A 106 68.50 -35.45 26.21
N ARG A 107 67.85 -35.90 25.11
CA ARG A 107 68.51 -36.67 24.01
C ARG A 107 67.58 -36.97 22.83
N GLU A 108 68.17 -37.31 21.67
CA GLU A 108 67.48 -37.56 20.39
C GLU A 108 67.01 -39.02 20.20
N ILE A 109 66.21 -39.27 19.14
CA ILE A 109 66.50 -40.30 18.11
C ILE A 109 65.57 -40.14 16.87
N LYS A 110 66.20 -40.06 15.69
CA LYS A 110 65.78 -40.39 14.30
C LYS A 110 64.40 -39.97 13.72
N GLU A 111 64.49 -39.22 12.61
CA GLU A 111 63.55 -39.16 11.47
C GLU A 111 63.64 -40.46 10.59
N PRO A 112 62.75 -40.75 9.60
CA PRO A 112 62.46 -39.86 8.45
C PRO A 112 61.01 -39.84 7.87
N GLN A 113 60.65 -38.70 7.25
CA GLN A 113 59.91 -38.50 5.95
C GLN A 113 58.65 -39.36 5.61
N GLN A 114 57.58 -38.80 5.01
CA GLN A 114 57.59 -37.99 3.77
C GLN A 114 56.49 -36.91 3.65
N GLN A 115 56.93 -35.73 3.16
CA GLN A 115 56.30 -34.83 2.18
C GLN A 115 54.80 -34.50 2.24
N ILE A 116 54.49 -33.25 2.60
CA ILE A 116 53.47 -32.43 1.92
C ILE A 116 54.16 -31.19 1.36
N ILE A 117 53.85 -30.81 0.12
CA ILE A 117 54.48 -29.68 -0.59
C ILE A 117 53.72 -28.38 -0.30
N ALA A 118 54.42 -27.34 0.16
CA ALA A 118 53.88 -26.00 0.31
C ALA A 118 54.24 -25.10 -0.88
N LYS A 119 53.28 -24.27 -1.34
CA LYS A 119 53.48 -23.09 -2.20
C LYS A 119 52.39 -22.02 -1.89
N PRO A 120 52.55 -20.75 -2.33
CA PRO A 120 52.39 -19.62 -1.40
C PRO A 120 51.05 -18.87 -1.46
N SER A 121 50.83 -18.06 -0.42
CA SER A 121 49.79 -17.02 -0.35
C SER A 121 50.00 -15.90 -1.40
N PRO A 122 48.96 -15.46 -2.11
CA PRO A 122 48.96 -14.23 -2.90
C PRO A 122 48.55 -12.99 -2.06
N ARG A 123 48.86 -11.80 -2.56
CA ARG A 123 48.57 -10.50 -1.92
C ARG A 123 47.17 -9.98 -2.25
N THR A 124 46.71 -9.03 -1.44
CA THR A 124 45.56 -8.15 -1.69
C THR A 124 45.64 -7.40 -3.03
N THR A 125 44.53 -7.36 -3.76
CA THR A 125 44.20 -6.41 -4.83
C THR A 125 42.98 -5.56 -4.43
N SER A 126 42.69 -4.49 -5.18
CA SER A 126 41.67 -3.50 -4.80
C SER A 126 40.30 -3.78 -5.43
N ILE A 127 39.23 -3.55 -4.63
CA ILE A 127 37.81 -3.75 -4.98
C ILE A 127 37.39 -2.98 -6.26
N LEU A 128 38.13 -1.93 -6.64
CA LEU A 128 37.85 -1.15 -7.85
C LEU A 128 38.14 -1.88 -9.17
N GLU A 129 39.08 -2.83 -9.22
CA GLU A 129 39.39 -3.56 -10.46
C GLU A 129 38.45 -4.75 -10.69
N GLU A 130 37.98 -5.38 -9.60
CA GLU A 130 37.10 -6.56 -9.65
C GLU A 130 35.72 -6.23 -10.24
N ASN A 131 35.20 -5.03 -9.96
CA ASN A 131 33.93 -4.54 -10.51
C ASN A 131 33.95 -4.33 -12.04
N ALA A 132 35.12 -4.07 -12.65
CA ALA A 132 35.23 -3.90 -14.09
C ALA A 132 35.06 -5.22 -14.85
N ALA A 133 35.54 -6.35 -14.29
CA ALA A 133 35.43 -7.67 -14.90
C ALA A 133 33.98 -8.20 -14.92
N ILE A 134 33.23 -7.96 -13.84
CA ILE A 134 31.82 -8.39 -13.71
C ILE A 134 30.94 -7.71 -14.77
N ALA A 135 31.18 -6.42 -15.02
CA ALA A 135 30.45 -5.63 -16.03
C ALA A 135 30.67 -6.11 -17.49
N ALA A 136 31.77 -6.83 -17.78
CA ALA A 136 32.04 -7.41 -19.08
C ALA A 136 31.31 -8.76 -19.29
N LEU A 137 31.32 -9.63 -18.28
CA LEU A 137 30.66 -10.94 -18.31
C LEU A 137 29.13 -10.83 -18.48
N GLY A 138 28.52 -9.79 -17.90
CA GLY A 138 27.08 -9.53 -18.06
C GLY A 138 26.63 -9.25 -19.49
N ARG A 139 27.49 -8.70 -20.36
CA ARG A 139 27.11 -8.31 -21.73
C ARG A 139 27.15 -9.46 -22.73
N GLN A 140 28.08 -10.41 -22.58
CA GLN A 140 28.22 -11.53 -23.53
C GLN A 140 27.09 -12.56 -23.46
N ARG A 141 26.36 -12.67 -22.34
CA ARG A 141 25.24 -13.64 -22.20
C ARG A 141 23.96 -13.23 -22.93
N ARG A 142 23.71 -11.93 -23.19
CA ARG A 142 22.46 -11.48 -23.85
C ARG A 142 22.43 -11.62 -25.39
N MET A 143 23.58 -11.73 -26.07
CA MET A 143 23.60 -11.86 -27.54
C MET A 143 23.44 -13.29 -28.08
N LYS A 144 23.66 -14.35 -27.28
CA LYS A 144 23.56 -15.73 -27.76
C LYS A 144 22.14 -16.32 -27.77
N VAL A 145 21.18 -15.71 -27.09
CA VAL A 145 19.79 -16.24 -26.99
C VAL A 145 18.96 -15.92 -28.24
N VAL A 146 19.23 -14.78 -28.91
CA VAL A 146 18.45 -14.33 -30.09
C VAL A 146 18.79 -15.13 -31.36
N ALA A 147 19.98 -15.75 -31.43
CA ALA A 147 20.46 -16.45 -32.63
C ALA A 147 20.02 -17.93 -32.76
N ALA A 148 19.35 -18.49 -31.73
CA ALA A 148 19.06 -19.93 -31.67
C ALA A 148 17.63 -20.32 -32.12
N ALA A 149 16.73 -19.34 -32.32
CA ALA A 149 15.30 -19.58 -32.52
C ALA A 149 14.83 -19.66 -34.00
N MET A 150 15.75 -19.74 -34.98
CA MET A 150 15.42 -19.73 -36.41
C MET A 150 16.15 -20.82 -37.22
N ALA A 151 16.05 -22.10 -36.80
CA ALA A 151 16.77 -23.21 -37.46
C ALA A 151 16.10 -24.62 -37.42
N ALA A 152 14.78 -24.73 -37.66
CA ALA A 152 14.10 -25.96 -38.11
C ALA A 152 12.72 -25.59 -38.71
N ASN A 153 12.41 -25.78 -40.01
CA ASN A 153 11.97 -27.02 -40.71
C ASN A 153 10.78 -27.69 -39.99
N VAL A 154 9.62 -28.01 -40.62
CA VAL A 154 9.27 -28.66 -41.92
C VAL A 154 7.77 -28.34 -42.27
N PRO A 155 7.18 -28.47 -43.49
CA PRO A 155 7.64 -28.46 -44.90
C PRO A 155 6.95 -27.38 -45.79
N ARG A 156 7.16 -27.43 -47.13
CA ARG A 156 6.44 -26.64 -48.16
C ARG A 156 5.14 -27.31 -48.66
N LYS A 157 4.19 -26.50 -49.15
CA LYS A 157 3.39 -26.80 -50.37
C LYS A 157 3.11 -25.50 -51.16
N GLN A 158 2.66 -25.63 -52.41
CA GLN A 158 2.51 -24.54 -53.39
C GLN A 158 1.02 -24.25 -53.67
N GLY A 159 0.69 -23.03 -54.10
CA GLY A 159 -0.67 -22.67 -54.57
C GLY A 159 -0.74 -21.25 -55.12
N ILE A 160 -1.33 -21.08 -56.30
CA ILE A 160 -1.47 -19.80 -57.02
C ILE A 160 -2.94 -19.35 -56.92
N ALA A 161 -3.17 -18.04 -57.14
CA ALA A 161 -4.42 -17.41 -57.60
C ALA A 161 -5.37 -16.77 -56.57
N SER A 162 -5.61 -15.48 -56.87
CA SER A 162 -6.79 -14.62 -56.67
C SER A 162 -8.18 -15.29 -56.72
N VAL A 163 -9.19 -14.54 -56.24
CA VAL A 163 -10.58 -14.36 -56.80
C VAL A 163 -11.66 -14.25 -55.71
N VAL A 164 -12.17 -13.03 -55.51
CA VAL A 164 -13.59 -12.60 -55.43
C VAL A 164 -14.62 -13.38 -54.57
N SER A 165 -15.22 -12.67 -53.59
CA SER A 165 -16.57 -12.87 -53.02
C SER A 165 -16.81 -14.15 -52.17
N ALA A 166 -17.90 -14.29 -51.40
CA ALA A 166 -19.10 -13.45 -51.30
C ALA A 166 -19.60 -13.24 -49.84
N SER A 167 -20.49 -12.26 -49.68
CA SER A 167 -21.41 -12.17 -48.54
C SER A 167 -22.42 -13.34 -48.51
N PHE A 168 -23.15 -13.49 -47.41
CA PHE A 168 -24.64 -13.42 -47.33
C PHE A 168 -25.02 -13.53 -45.83
N GLU A 169 -25.73 -12.54 -45.27
CA GLU A 169 -27.21 -12.51 -45.06
C GLU A 169 -27.71 -13.43 -43.93
N GLY A 170 -28.72 -13.07 -43.12
CA GLY A 170 -29.47 -11.80 -42.95
C GLY A 170 -29.69 -11.53 -41.44
N GLY A 171 -30.17 -10.38 -40.95
CA GLY A 171 -31.45 -9.73 -41.30
C GLY A 171 -32.44 -9.90 -40.12
N SER A 172 -33.59 -9.23 -40.01
CA SER A 172 -34.20 -8.13 -40.80
C SER A 172 -35.52 -7.72 -40.08
N ASP A 173 -36.06 -6.49 -40.03
CA ASP A 173 -35.65 -5.07 -40.22
C ASP A 173 -36.66 -4.22 -39.35
N ASP A 174 -36.76 -2.88 -39.26
CA ASP A 174 -36.03 -1.72 -39.82
C ASP A 174 -35.82 -0.66 -38.67
N GLU A 175 -36.26 0.62 -38.59
CA GLU A 175 -36.97 1.57 -39.48
C GLU A 175 -36.49 3.02 -39.26
N HIS A 176 -36.36 3.76 -40.38
CA HIS A 176 -36.38 5.23 -40.67
C HIS A 176 -36.12 6.34 -39.61
N THR A 177 -35.58 7.53 -39.97
CA THR A 177 -35.44 8.21 -41.29
C THR A 177 -34.19 9.11 -41.42
N ASP A 178 -33.61 9.18 -42.64
CA ASP A 178 -33.03 10.33 -43.40
C ASP A 178 -32.16 11.45 -42.76
N SER A 179 -31.20 12.13 -43.45
CA SER A 179 -30.77 12.14 -44.88
C SER A 179 -29.36 12.78 -45.08
N ASP A 180 -28.68 12.45 -46.21
CA ASP A 180 -27.69 13.20 -47.06
C ASP A 180 -26.61 14.21 -46.51
N SER A 181 -25.45 14.49 -47.15
CA SER A 181 -24.61 13.80 -48.17
C SER A 181 -23.24 14.51 -48.47
N GLN A 182 -22.32 13.82 -49.20
CA GLN A 182 -21.17 14.35 -50.02
C GLN A 182 -19.92 14.99 -49.34
N ARG A 183 -18.72 15.19 -49.97
CA ARG A 183 -17.91 14.43 -51.00
C ARG A 183 -16.42 14.92 -51.10
N ARG A 184 -15.48 13.96 -51.18
CA ARG A 184 -14.23 13.90 -52.04
C ARG A 184 -13.08 14.96 -51.91
N ARG A 185 -12.04 14.80 -52.76
CA ARG A 185 -10.66 15.36 -52.69
C ARG A 185 -10.28 16.21 -53.94
N SER A 186 -9.09 16.84 -53.84
CA SER A 186 -8.01 16.90 -54.86
C SER A 186 -7.80 18.16 -55.74
N ASP A 187 -6.70 18.86 -55.41
CA ASP A 187 -5.53 19.21 -56.27
C ASP A 187 -5.56 20.31 -57.37
N ASP A 188 -4.42 21.00 -57.45
CA ASP A 188 -3.65 21.48 -58.62
C ASP A 188 -3.49 22.99 -59.02
N LEU A 189 -2.27 23.28 -59.51
CA LEU A 189 -1.73 24.42 -60.32
C LEU A 189 -1.42 25.82 -59.70
N VAL A 190 -0.30 26.41 -60.18
CA VAL A 190 0.37 27.62 -59.64
C VAL A 190 1.11 28.45 -60.73
N PRO A 191 0.94 29.80 -60.79
CA PRO A 191 1.76 30.74 -61.59
C PRO A 191 2.57 31.74 -60.72
N SER A 192 3.06 32.86 -61.27
CA SER A 192 4.01 33.81 -60.64
C SER A 192 3.87 35.28 -61.11
N SER A 193 4.50 36.25 -60.41
CA SER A 193 5.15 37.47 -60.98
C SER A 193 5.70 38.44 -59.90
N ALA A 194 6.53 39.41 -60.30
CA ALA A 194 7.13 40.48 -59.48
C ALA A 194 7.14 41.82 -60.23
N PRO A 195 7.43 42.96 -59.57
CA PRO A 195 8.54 43.82 -60.06
C PRO A 195 9.34 44.57 -58.95
N GLN A 196 10.25 45.48 -59.36
CA GLN A 196 11.25 46.20 -58.54
C GLN A 196 11.09 47.75 -58.57
N ASN A 197 12.13 48.49 -58.11
CA ASN A 197 12.38 49.96 -58.11
C ASN A 197 11.82 50.78 -56.91
N GLN A 198 12.45 51.87 -56.42
CA GLN A 198 13.72 52.57 -56.82
C GLN A 198 14.43 53.31 -55.65
N GLN A 199 15.56 54.00 -55.90
CA GLN A 199 16.41 54.71 -54.93
C GLN A 199 16.53 56.25 -55.17
N ALA A 200 16.60 57.08 -54.11
CA ALA A 200 17.26 58.42 -54.01
C ALA A 200 16.91 59.14 -52.66
N LYS A 201 17.53 60.24 -52.18
CA LYS A 201 18.96 60.64 -52.05
C LYS A 201 19.07 61.82 -51.01
N LEU A 202 20.26 62.03 -50.43
CA LEU A 202 20.72 63.01 -49.39
C LEU A 202 20.67 64.53 -49.79
N PRO A 203 21.00 65.56 -48.95
CA PRO A 203 20.97 65.76 -47.47
C PRO A 203 20.69 67.22 -46.89
N ARG A 204 20.52 67.33 -45.54
CA ARG A 204 21.05 68.33 -44.53
C ARG A 204 21.12 69.87 -44.79
N VAL A 205 20.51 70.69 -43.89
CA VAL A 205 20.91 72.06 -43.42
C VAL A 205 20.42 72.27 -41.96
N ILE A 206 21.29 72.40 -40.91
CA ILE A 206 21.75 73.58 -40.10
C ILE A 206 20.71 74.22 -39.12
N GLU A 207 21.17 74.54 -37.89
CA GLU A 207 20.49 75.14 -36.70
C GLU A 207 20.56 76.72 -36.69
N PRO A 208 20.34 77.53 -35.61
CA PRO A 208 19.94 77.26 -34.21
C PRO A 208 18.99 78.28 -33.49
N SER A 209 18.73 78.02 -32.20
CA SER A 209 18.53 78.97 -31.08
C SER A 209 17.21 79.77 -30.91
N THR A 210 16.45 79.51 -29.84
CA THR A 210 16.21 80.41 -28.66
C THR A 210 15.10 79.85 -27.74
N ALA A 211 15.10 80.19 -26.44
CA ALA A 211 14.10 79.77 -25.45
C ALA A 211 13.16 80.94 -25.05
N PRO A 212 11.96 80.66 -24.49
CA PRO A 212 11.85 80.62 -23.03
C PRO A 212 10.87 79.54 -22.48
N ALA A 213 10.91 79.31 -21.16
CA ALA A 213 10.13 78.28 -20.48
C ALA A 213 8.69 78.69 -20.10
N ARG A 214 7.77 77.70 -20.11
CA ARG A 214 6.46 77.72 -19.41
C ARG A 214 5.92 76.28 -19.23
N PRO A 215 4.77 76.06 -18.55
CA PRO A 215 4.67 75.35 -17.27
C PRO A 215 4.61 73.80 -17.39
N ILE A 216 4.56 73.13 -16.23
CA ILE A 216 4.54 71.67 -16.09
C ILE A 216 3.15 71.10 -16.41
N ASP A 217 3.04 70.34 -17.51
CA ASP A 217 1.95 69.41 -17.78
C ASP A 217 2.09 68.13 -16.92
N PRO A 218 1.00 67.43 -16.53
CA PRO A 218 1.08 66.12 -15.90
C PRO A 218 1.72 65.07 -16.85
N PRO A 219 2.40 64.04 -16.32
CA PRO A 219 3.15 63.08 -17.13
C PRO A 219 2.23 62.30 -18.09
N LYS A 220 2.38 62.59 -19.39
CA LYS A 220 1.70 61.89 -20.48
C LYS A 220 2.09 60.42 -20.48
N LYS A 221 1.11 59.53 -20.68
CA LYS A 221 1.31 58.07 -20.80
C LYS A 221 2.48 57.78 -21.74
N TRP A 222 3.53 57.10 -21.25
CA TRP A 222 4.63 56.65 -22.09
C TRP A 222 4.14 55.52 -22.99
N ALA A 223 3.84 55.84 -24.25
CA ALA A 223 3.73 54.83 -25.30
C ALA A 223 5.13 54.28 -25.55
N LEU A 224 5.41 53.03 -25.12
CA LEU A 224 6.69 52.38 -25.37
C LEU A 224 6.84 52.05 -26.87
N VAL A 225 7.42 52.98 -27.62
CA VAL A 225 8.05 52.73 -28.91
C VAL A 225 9.56 52.86 -28.71
N GLY A 226 10.13 51.90 -27.99
CA GLY A 226 11.54 51.88 -27.61
C GLY A 226 11.96 50.46 -27.21
N GLN A 227 12.82 49.85 -28.02
CA GLN A 227 13.02 48.39 -28.05
C GLN A 227 14.02 47.90 -27.00
N PHE A 228 13.83 48.29 -25.73
CA PHE A 228 14.39 47.56 -24.60
C PHE A 228 13.59 46.28 -24.40
N ALA A 229 13.99 45.24 -25.13
CA ALA A 229 13.63 43.90 -24.75
C ALA A 229 14.28 43.60 -23.39
N LEU A 230 13.50 43.74 -22.31
CA LEU A 230 13.67 42.92 -21.11
C LEU A 230 13.43 41.48 -21.55
N GLY A 231 14.47 40.87 -22.13
CA GLY A 231 14.50 39.44 -22.37
C GLY A 231 14.49 38.79 -21.00
N PHE A 232 13.32 38.36 -20.54
CA PHE A 232 13.15 37.62 -19.30
C PHE A 232 13.99 36.34 -19.40
N SER A 233 15.22 36.44 -18.92
CA SER A 233 16.19 35.38 -18.99
C SER A 233 15.74 34.30 -18.02
N CYS A 234 15.55 33.08 -18.50
CA CYS A 234 15.44 31.94 -17.60
C CYS A 234 16.76 31.85 -16.82
N ASP A 235 16.73 32.10 -15.51
CA ASP A 235 17.93 32.15 -14.69
C ASP A 235 18.73 30.85 -14.80
N GLY A 236 20.05 30.98 -14.98
CA GLY A 236 20.95 29.86 -15.25
C GLY A 236 20.64 29.04 -16.52
N GLY A 237 19.77 29.53 -17.42
CA GLY A 237 19.33 28.81 -18.61
C GLY A 237 18.51 27.57 -18.30
N CYS A 238 17.47 27.69 -17.47
CA CYS A 238 16.64 26.57 -17.00
C CYS A 238 17.50 25.48 -16.32
N SER A 239 18.46 25.91 -15.48
CA SER A 239 19.42 25.05 -14.79
C SER A 239 20.22 24.09 -15.69
N GLY A 240 20.28 24.34 -17.01
CA GLY A 240 20.84 23.39 -17.98
C GLY A 240 20.00 22.11 -18.20
N HIS A 241 18.75 22.11 -17.72
CA HIS A 241 17.84 20.96 -17.67
C HIS A 241 16.49 21.23 -18.37
N GLY A 242 16.40 22.30 -19.16
CA GLY A 242 15.24 22.60 -20.01
C GLY A 242 15.52 23.61 -21.12
N ALA A 243 14.56 23.77 -22.02
CA ALA A 243 14.56 24.80 -23.05
C ALA A 243 13.88 26.08 -22.54
N CYS A 244 14.50 27.24 -22.74
CA CYS A 244 14.00 28.54 -22.32
C CYS A 244 13.12 29.22 -23.39
N GLN A 245 11.85 29.47 -23.08
CA GLN A 245 10.93 30.24 -23.91
C GLN A 245 11.20 31.75 -23.73
N ARG A 246 12.10 32.30 -24.56
CA ARG A 246 12.59 33.69 -24.45
C ARG A 246 11.52 34.79 -24.51
N ALA A 247 10.30 34.48 -24.97
CA ALA A 247 9.18 35.43 -25.00
C ALA A 247 8.44 35.57 -23.66
N THR A 248 8.55 34.58 -22.77
CA THR A 248 7.80 34.49 -21.49
C THR A 248 8.70 34.28 -20.28
N GLY A 249 9.98 33.92 -20.48
CA GLY A 249 10.91 33.50 -19.43
C GLY A 249 10.63 32.10 -18.87
N ARG A 250 9.73 31.34 -19.51
CA ARG A 250 9.28 30.03 -19.00
C ARG A 250 10.17 28.89 -19.47
N CYS A 251 10.45 27.94 -18.59
CA CYS A 251 11.20 26.73 -18.92
C CYS A 251 10.29 25.56 -19.35
N THR A 252 10.74 24.81 -20.36
CA THR A 252 10.20 23.50 -20.74
C THR A 252 11.25 22.44 -20.41
N CYS A 253 11.02 21.61 -19.39
CA CYS A 253 12.03 20.72 -18.84
C CYS A 253 12.30 19.47 -19.70
N PHE A 254 13.52 18.96 -19.63
CA PHE A 254 13.88 17.67 -20.21
C PHE A 254 13.34 16.52 -19.33
N PRO A 255 13.16 15.29 -19.89
CA PRO A 255 12.65 14.16 -19.13
C PRO A 255 13.44 13.87 -17.85
N GLY A 256 12.73 13.65 -16.75
CA GLY A 256 13.31 13.47 -15.41
C GLY A 256 13.49 14.76 -14.60
N PHE A 257 13.20 15.93 -15.17
CA PHE A 257 13.27 17.23 -14.50
C PHE A 257 11.94 17.98 -14.53
N GLY A 258 11.74 18.87 -13.56
CA GLY A 258 10.50 19.62 -13.36
C GLY A 258 10.67 20.85 -12.45
N GLY A 259 9.54 21.49 -12.11
CA GLY A 259 9.51 22.79 -11.46
C GLY A 259 9.83 23.94 -12.42
N ALA A 260 9.57 25.18 -12.01
CA ALA A 260 9.63 26.36 -12.89
C ALA A 260 11.02 26.65 -13.50
N THR A 261 12.10 26.20 -12.85
CA THR A 261 13.49 26.34 -13.33
C THR A 261 14.08 25.08 -13.96
N CYS A 262 13.38 23.93 -13.91
CA CYS A 262 13.92 22.60 -14.19
C CYS A 262 15.07 22.12 -13.28
N ALA A 263 15.32 22.80 -12.15
CA ALA A 263 16.31 22.36 -11.16
C ALA A 263 15.88 21.07 -10.41
N SER A 264 14.57 20.89 -10.19
CA SER A 264 14.05 19.75 -9.43
C SER A 264 14.00 18.49 -10.28
N ARG A 265 14.42 17.36 -9.71
CA ARG A 265 14.21 16.05 -10.31
C ARG A 265 12.80 15.52 -10.02
N LEU A 266 12.29 14.77 -10.98
CA LEU A 266 11.11 13.92 -10.83
C LEU A 266 11.56 12.58 -10.24
N CYS A 267 10.85 12.07 -9.25
CA CYS A 267 11.09 10.72 -8.76
C CYS A 267 10.33 9.68 -9.62
N PRO A 268 10.75 8.40 -9.59
CA PRO A 268 10.04 7.36 -10.32
C PRO A 268 8.60 7.22 -9.80
N MET A 269 7.71 6.90 -10.74
CA MET A 269 6.30 6.63 -10.48
C MET A 269 6.04 5.13 -10.51
N GLY A 270 5.16 4.67 -9.62
CA GLY A 270 4.60 3.33 -9.62
C GLY A 270 3.09 3.40 -9.38
N ALA A 271 2.37 2.33 -9.66
CA ALA A 271 0.95 2.24 -9.30
C ALA A 271 0.78 2.48 -7.78
N ALA A 272 -0.15 3.35 -7.40
CA ALA A 272 -0.30 3.80 -6.02
C ALA A 272 -0.63 2.67 -5.04
N TRP A 273 -0.10 2.78 -3.83
CA TRP A 273 -0.61 2.05 -2.67
C TRP A 273 -1.94 2.61 -2.21
N VAL A 274 -2.08 3.94 -2.20
CA VAL A 274 -3.31 4.64 -1.83
C VAL A 274 -3.59 5.77 -2.81
N ASP A 275 -4.78 5.76 -3.39
CA ASP A 275 -5.32 6.84 -4.23
C ASP A 275 -6.85 6.92 -4.12
N ARG A 276 -7.43 8.03 -4.59
CA ARG A 276 -8.87 8.17 -4.78
C ARG A 276 -9.21 7.53 -6.14
N ALA A 277 -10.15 6.59 -6.20
CA ALA A 277 -10.45 5.87 -7.45
C ALA A 277 -10.87 6.83 -8.58
N GLY A 278 -10.37 6.59 -9.79
CA GLY A 278 -10.70 7.37 -10.99
C GLY A 278 -11.96 6.90 -11.73
N GLY A 279 -12.65 5.90 -11.18
CA GLY A 279 -13.83 5.25 -11.71
C GLY A 279 -14.33 4.18 -10.73
N ILE A 280 -15.50 3.60 -10.98
CA ILE A 280 -16.03 2.50 -10.15
C ILE A 280 -15.04 1.32 -10.17
N ASP A 281 -14.59 0.90 -8.98
CA ASP A 281 -13.60 -0.16 -8.76
C ASP A 281 -12.27 0.03 -9.54
N LEU A 282 -11.91 1.28 -9.89
CA LEU A 282 -10.71 1.64 -10.67
C LEU A 282 -9.74 2.55 -9.88
N ALA A 283 -8.81 1.94 -9.15
CA ALA A 283 -7.77 2.61 -8.36
C ALA A 283 -6.33 2.24 -8.82
N HIS A 284 -5.33 2.54 -7.99
CA HIS A 284 -3.90 2.30 -8.18
C HIS A 284 -3.28 3.04 -9.37
N GLN A 285 -3.71 4.28 -9.61
CA GLN A 285 -3.15 5.14 -10.64
C GLN A 285 -1.64 5.39 -10.42
N PRO A 286 -0.85 5.71 -11.46
CA PRO A 286 0.58 6.00 -11.30
C PRO A 286 0.83 7.22 -10.42
N ALA A 287 1.44 7.01 -9.26
CA ALA A 287 1.81 8.03 -8.29
C ALA A 287 3.33 8.10 -8.11
N GLU A 288 3.84 9.30 -7.85
CA GLU A 288 5.25 9.48 -7.48
C GLU A 288 5.53 8.76 -6.16
N CYS A 289 6.60 7.97 -6.12
CA CYS A 289 6.92 7.08 -4.99
C CYS A 289 5.73 6.18 -4.56
N SER A 290 4.88 5.75 -5.51
CA SER A 290 3.67 4.93 -5.29
C SER A 290 2.75 5.44 -4.18
N ALA A 291 2.76 6.74 -3.89
CA ALA A 291 2.09 7.31 -2.71
C ALA A 291 2.46 6.61 -1.38
N MET A 292 3.74 6.22 -1.21
CA MET A 292 4.26 5.56 -0.01
C MET A 292 5.75 5.87 0.25
N GLY A 293 6.15 7.10 -0.05
CA GLY A 293 7.52 7.57 0.17
C GLY A 293 7.71 9.03 -0.25
N ARG A 294 8.76 9.66 0.27
CA ARG A 294 9.09 11.06 -0.02
C ARG A 294 10.08 11.16 -1.18
N CYS A 295 9.79 11.99 -2.17
CA CYS A 295 10.70 12.29 -3.26
C CYS A 295 11.78 13.30 -2.84
N ASP A 296 13.06 12.91 -2.91
CA ASP A 296 14.16 13.87 -2.88
C ASP A 296 14.30 14.56 -4.25
N ARG A 297 13.99 15.86 -4.29
CA ARG A 297 14.08 16.70 -5.50
C ARG A 297 15.51 16.96 -5.98
N ALA A 298 16.53 16.74 -5.16
CA ALA A 298 17.93 16.90 -5.57
C ALA A 298 18.48 15.68 -6.32
N THR A 299 18.15 14.45 -5.87
CA THR A 299 18.62 13.20 -6.49
C THR A 299 17.61 12.52 -7.41
N GLY A 300 16.30 12.76 -7.25
CA GLY A 300 15.25 12.03 -7.94
C GLY A 300 14.97 10.64 -7.34
N THR A 301 15.31 10.44 -6.07
CA THR A 301 15.19 9.16 -5.36
C THR A 301 14.03 9.19 -4.37
N CYS A 302 13.26 8.10 -4.29
CA CYS A 302 12.25 7.94 -3.26
C CYS A 302 12.86 7.44 -1.94
N THR A 303 12.51 8.07 -0.82
CA THR A 303 12.75 7.56 0.53
C THR A 303 11.45 6.91 1.02
N CYS A 304 11.45 5.58 1.12
CA CYS A 304 10.23 4.81 1.38
C CYS A 304 9.84 4.76 2.86
N GLU A 305 8.55 4.57 3.10
CA GLU A 305 8.03 4.30 4.44
C GLU A 305 8.50 2.95 5.01
N SER A 306 8.47 2.84 6.35
CA SER A 306 8.91 1.63 7.04
C SER A 306 8.06 0.41 6.66
N GLY A 307 8.70 -0.59 6.05
CA GLY A 307 8.04 -1.79 5.52
C GLY A 307 7.82 -1.79 4.00
N PHE A 308 8.25 -0.74 3.28
CA PHE A 308 8.20 -0.65 1.82
C PHE A 308 9.60 -0.54 1.20
N GLU A 309 9.73 -1.01 -0.03
CA GLU A 309 10.97 -0.95 -0.81
C GLU A 309 10.67 -0.81 -2.31
N GLY A 310 11.73 -0.65 -3.10
CA GLY A 310 11.63 -0.41 -4.54
C GLY A 310 12.27 0.92 -4.94
N LEU A 311 12.25 1.22 -6.24
CA LEU A 311 12.75 2.52 -6.72
C LEU A 311 11.72 3.64 -6.50
N ALA A 312 10.44 3.29 -6.59
CA ALA A 312 9.28 4.12 -6.34
C ALA A 312 8.50 3.63 -5.11
N CYS A 313 9.11 2.89 -4.17
CA CYS A 313 8.43 2.30 -3.01
C CYS A 313 7.25 1.37 -3.40
N GLU A 314 7.34 0.78 -4.59
CA GLU A 314 6.24 0.12 -5.28
C GLU A 314 5.82 -1.23 -4.67
N ARG A 315 6.60 -1.79 -3.73
CA ARG A 315 6.32 -3.09 -3.09
C ARG A 315 6.62 -3.07 -1.59
N LEU A 316 6.06 -4.03 -0.87
CA LEU A 316 6.43 -4.31 0.52
C LEU A 316 7.85 -4.87 0.59
N ALA A 317 8.59 -4.52 1.64
CA ALA A 317 9.79 -5.25 2.02
C ALA A 317 9.40 -6.62 2.59
N CYS A 318 10.17 -7.67 2.28
CA CYS A 318 9.96 -8.96 2.92
C CYS A 318 10.26 -8.89 4.42
N PRO A 319 9.37 -9.42 5.30
CA PRO A 319 9.56 -9.42 6.75
C PRO A 319 10.96 -9.87 7.16
N ASN A 320 11.70 -9.00 7.86
CA ASN A 320 13.07 -9.21 8.34
C ASN A 320 14.04 -9.77 7.26
N ALA A 321 13.82 -9.46 5.98
CA ALA A 321 14.54 -10.06 4.83
C ALA A 321 14.53 -11.61 4.86
N CYS A 322 13.40 -12.20 5.28
CA CYS A 322 13.22 -13.63 5.52
C CYS A 322 14.23 -14.23 6.52
N SER A 323 14.74 -13.42 7.45
CA SER A 323 15.69 -13.77 8.51
C SER A 323 16.98 -14.44 8.02
N GLY A 324 17.30 -14.35 6.72
CA GLY A 324 18.37 -15.11 6.09
C GLY A 324 18.13 -16.62 5.95
N ASN A 325 16.91 -17.11 6.25
CA ASN A 325 16.49 -18.52 6.16
C ASN A 325 15.32 -18.70 5.17
N GLY A 326 15.34 -17.95 4.07
CA GLY A 326 14.33 -18.05 3.03
C GLY A 326 14.51 -17.03 1.91
N ARG A 327 13.75 -17.23 0.83
CA ARG A 327 13.72 -16.36 -0.34
C ARG A 327 12.53 -15.40 -0.29
N CYS A 328 12.78 -14.12 -0.53
CA CYS A 328 11.74 -13.14 -0.80
C CYS A 328 11.11 -13.36 -2.18
N VAL A 329 9.78 -13.44 -2.25
CA VAL A 329 8.98 -13.74 -3.45
C VAL A 329 7.72 -12.87 -3.51
N SER A 330 7.27 -12.55 -4.72
CA SER A 330 5.99 -11.85 -4.96
C SER A 330 4.80 -12.81 -4.98
N MET A 331 3.56 -12.31 -4.97
CA MET A 331 2.36 -13.14 -5.22
C MET A 331 2.38 -13.78 -6.61
N ARG A 332 2.90 -13.06 -7.62
CA ARG A 332 3.12 -13.58 -8.98
C ARG A 332 4.10 -14.75 -8.99
N ASP A 333 5.24 -14.62 -8.29
CA ASP A 333 6.21 -15.70 -8.13
C ASP A 333 5.58 -16.89 -7.39
N ALA A 334 4.93 -16.64 -6.26
CA ALA A 334 4.29 -17.65 -5.40
C ALA A 334 3.22 -18.48 -6.13
N ALA A 335 2.51 -17.90 -7.10
CA ALA A 335 1.58 -18.62 -7.97
C ALA A 335 2.27 -19.66 -8.87
N THR A 336 3.56 -19.46 -9.21
CA THR A 336 4.29 -20.29 -10.19
C THR A 336 5.34 -21.20 -9.57
N LEU A 337 5.90 -20.84 -8.41
CA LEU A 337 6.95 -21.55 -7.67
C LEU A 337 6.43 -22.79 -6.92
N HIS A 338 5.87 -23.78 -7.62
CA HIS A 338 5.35 -25.00 -7.00
C HIS A 338 6.46 -25.85 -6.32
N ASP A 339 6.47 -25.89 -4.98
CA ASP A 339 7.55 -26.50 -4.17
C ASP A 339 7.10 -27.61 -3.20
N ASP A 340 5.79 -27.89 -3.14
CA ASP A 340 5.15 -28.90 -2.26
C ASP A 340 5.45 -28.75 -0.75
N ARG A 341 5.89 -27.55 -0.35
CA ARG A 341 6.29 -27.20 1.02
C ARG A 341 5.57 -25.94 1.53
N HIS A 342 5.44 -24.93 0.69
CA HIS A 342 4.63 -23.72 0.89
C HIS A 342 3.61 -23.55 -0.24
N PHE A 343 4.01 -23.88 -1.47
CA PHE A 343 3.28 -23.61 -2.71
C PHE A 343 2.83 -24.94 -3.34
N TYR A 344 1.60 -25.33 -3.03
CA TYR A 344 1.01 -26.63 -3.37
C TYR A 344 0.23 -26.65 -4.69
N ALA A 345 0.17 -25.53 -5.39
CA ALA A 345 -0.45 -25.40 -6.71
C ALA A 345 0.47 -24.59 -7.64
N SER A 346 0.37 -24.86 -8.94
CA SER A 346 0.88 -23.97 -9.98
C SER A 346 -0.32 -23.31 -10.66
N THR A 347 -0.37 -21.99 -10.66
CA THR A 347 -1.51 -21.19 -11.10
C THR A 347 -1.04 -19.81 -11.58
N THR A 348 -1.96 -18.86 -11.79
CA THR A 348 -1.65 -17.49 -12.17
C THR A 348 -2.14 -16.49 -11.13
N TYR A 349 -1.38 -15.42 -10.93
CA TYR A 349 -1.81 -14.28 -10.12
C TYR A 349 -1.37 -12.99 -10.82
N THR A 350 -2.34 -12.14 -11.16
CA THR A 350 -2.20 -10.99 -12.08
C THR A 350 -3.03 -9.78 -11.65
N LEU A 351 -3.46 -9.71 -10.38
CA LEU A 351 -4.13 -8.54 -9.81
C LEU A 351 -3.14 -7.38 -9.59
N TRP A 352 -3.65 -6.21 -9.18
CA TRP A 352 -2.89 -4.95 -9.08
C TRP A 352 -1.69 -5.03 -8.12
N ASP A 353 -1.76 -5.95 -7.17
CA ASP A 353 -0.84 -6.19 -6.06
C ASP A 353 0.16 -7.34 -6.33
N ALA A 354 0.04 -8.02 -7.47
CA ALA A 354 0.78 -9.24 -7.81
C ALA A 354 2.30 -9.16 -7.63
N ASP A 355 2.88 -7.99 -7.91
CA ASP A 355 4.32 -7.67 -7.75
C ASP A 355 4.61 -6.72 -6.56
N LYS A 356 3.56 -6.30 -5.84
CA LYS A 356 3.66 -5.36 -4.69
C LYS A 356 3.67 -6.09 -3.37
N ILE A 357 2.88 -7.16 -3.26
CA ILE A 357 2.77 -7.98 -2.07
C ILE A 357 3.90 -9.01 -2.07
N MET A 358 4.79 -8.87 -1.10
CA MET A 358 5.97 -9.72 -0.94
C MET A 358 5.88 -10.60 0.31
N GLY A 359 6.43 -11.81 0.23
CA GLY A 359 6.47 -12.76 1.33
C GLY A 359 7.65 -13.72 1.22
N CYS A 360 7.76 -14.62 2.19
CA CYS A 360 8.94 -15.46 2.36
C CYS A 360 8.66 -16.93 2.07
N GLN A 361 9.40 -17.51 1.13
CA GLN A 361 9.53 -18.95 0.93
C GLN A 361 10.65 -19.46 1.85
N CYS A 362 10.32 -20.20 2.91
CA CYS A 362 11.29 -20.53 3.95
C CYS A 362 12.14 -21.75 3.64
N ASP A 363 13.44 -21.69 3.96
CA ASP A 363 14.35 -22.80 3.79
C ASP A 363 13.93 -24.04 4.62
N PRO A 364 14.19 -25.28 4.14
CA PRO A 364 13.84 -26.50 4.85
C PRO A 364 14.25 -26.49 6.34
N GLY A 365 13.28 -26.81 7.21
CA GLY A 365 13.42 -26.71 8.67
C GLY A 365 12.96 -25.39 9.29
N PHE A 366 12.65 -24.36 8.48
CA PHE A 366 12.10 -23.08 8.95
C PHE A 366 10.61 -22.90 8.59
N THR A 367 9.96 -21.94 9.23
CA THR A 367 8.55 -21.57 9.07
C THR A 367 8.29 -20.17 9.66
N GLY A 368 7.03 -19.73 9.70
CA GLY A 368 6.64 -18.39 10.12
C GLY A 368 6.75 -17.35 8.98
N MET A 369 6.18 -16.17 9.21
CA MET A 369 6.04 -15.11 8.19
C MET A 369 7.34 -14.49 7.69
N ASP A 370 8.42 -14.63 8.46
CA ASP A 370 9.75 -14.08 8.22
C ASP A 370 10.85 -15.15 8.28
N CYS A 371 10.48 -16.43 8.28
CA CYS A 371 11.37 -17.58 8.42
C CYS A 371 12.28 -17.58 9.66
N SER A 372 11.92 -16.83 10.71
CA SER A 372 12.63 -16.87 12.00
C SER A 372 12.35 -18.14 12.81
N MET A 373 11.19 -18.78 12.60
CA MET A 373 10.71 -19.91 13.40
C MET A 373 11.21 -21.24 12.85
N ARG A 374 11.49 -22.18 13.75
CA ARG A 374 11.79 -23.58 13.43
C ARG A 374 10.51 -24.38 13.22
N MET A 375 10.51 -25.25 12.20
CA MET A 375 9.42 -26.20 11.94
C MET A 375 9.62 -27.45 12.80
N CYS A 376 8.76 -27.67 13.80
CA CYS A 376 8.79 -28.91 14.58
C CYS A 376 8.41 -30.13 13.74
N PRO A 377 8.85 -31.35 14.13
CA PRO A 377 8.36 -32.60 13.57
C PRO A 377 6.84 -32.67 13.54
N ARG A 378 6.31 -33.26 12.46
CA ARG A 378 4.89 -33.53 12.27
C ARG A 378 4.63 -35.01 12.08
N GLY A 379 3.62 -35.53 12.76
CA GLY A 379 3.30 -36.94 12.76
C GLY A 379 1.81 -37.21 12.84
N ASP A 380 1.52 -38.49 12.93
CA ASP A 380 0.20 -39.09 13.10
C ASP A 380 -0.16 -39.18 14.58
N ASP A 381 -1.43 -39.09 14.95
CA ASP A 381 -1.86 -39.20 16.35
C ASP A 381 -1.93 -40.70 16.75
N PRO A 382 -1.17 -41.15 17.78
CA PRO A 382 -1.09 -42.57 18.13
C PRO A 382 -2.40 -43.19 18.67
N LEU A 383 -3.46 -42.41 18.88
CA LEU A 383 -4.78 -42.90 19.29
C LEU A 383 -5.83 -42.88 18.17
N THR A 384 -5.49 -42.40 16.98
CA THR A 384 -6.37 -42.53 15.81
C THR A 384 -6.23 -43.94 15.21
N THR A 385 -7.32 -44.47 14.66
CA THR A 385 -7.38 -45.87 14.21
C THR A 385 -8.16 -46.02 12.91
N GLY A 386 -7.79 -46.99 12.07
CA GLY A 386 -8.46 -47.26 10.79
C GLY A 386 -8.03 -46.34 9.65
N GLN A 387 -6.97 -45.56 9.84
CA GLN A 387 -6.34 -44.76 8.79
C GLN A 387 -5.53 -45.64 7.83
N VAL A 388 -5.16 -45.08 6.67
CA VAL A 388 -4.32 -45.73 5.65
C VAL A 388 -3.14 -44.84 5.26
N ASN A 389 -2.01 -45.47 4.94
CA ASN A 389 -0.84 -44.79 4.36
C ASN A 389 -1.15 -44.25 2.96
N ALA A 390 -0.47 -43.17 2.56
CA ALA A 390 -0.53 -42.69 1.18
C ALA A 390 0.15 -43.69 0.25
N VAL A 391 -0.50 -43.99 -0.89
CA VAL A 391 0.07 -44.82 -1.96
C VAL A 391 0.07 -44.02 -3.25
N GLN A 392 1.23 -43.95 -3.89
CA GLN A 392 1.39 -43.36 -5.21
C GLN A 392 1.89 -44.42 -6.19
N THR A 393 1.48 -44.33 -7.44
CA THR A 393 1.93 -45.21 -8.51
C THR A 393 2.70 -44.41 -9.54
N ILE A 394 3.96 -44.80 -9.78
CA ILE A 394 4.74 -44.35 -10.91
C ILE A 394 4.42 -45.25 -12.10
N THR A 395 4.15 -44.66 -13.27
CA THR A 395 4.10 -45.39 -14.55
C THR A 395 5.18 -44.85 -15.47
N CYS A 396 6.04 -45.73 -16.00
CA CYS A 396 7.10 -45.37 -16.94
C CYS A 396 7.02 -46.18 -18.22
N THR A 397 6.96 -45.48 -19.36
CA THR A 397 6.90 -46.06 -20.71
C THR A 397 8.08 -45.55 -21.53
N CYS A 398 8.80 -46.43 -22.23
CA CYS A 398 10.01 -46.06 -22.98
C CYS A 398 10.20 -46.83 -24.29
N ASN A 399 10.45 -46.10 -25.39
CA ASN A 399 10.62 -46.69 -26.72
C ASN A 399 11.95 -47.45 -26.86
N SER A 400 13.05 -46.89 -26.35
CA SER A 400 14.39 -47.49 -26.35
C SER A 400 14.98 -47.65 -24.94
N CYS A 401 14.24 -47.25 -23.90
CA CYS A 401 14.61 -47.37 -22.49
C CYS A 401 16.06 -46.96 -22.15
N THR A 402 16.44 -45.75 -22.60
CA THR A 402 17.74 -45.12 -22.37
C THR A 402 17.61 -43.75 -21.72
N GLY A 403 18.62 -43.36 -20.94
CA GLY A 403 18.63 -42.12 -20.16
C GLY A 403 18.24 -42.32 -18.70
N THR A 404 18.03 -41.23 -17.98
CA THR A 404 17.70 -41.22 -16.55
C THR A 404 16.50 -40.32 -16.26
N PHE A 405 15.86 -40.51 -15.11
CA PHE A 405 14.94 -39.54 -14.52
C PHE A 405 15.32 -39.33 -13.05
N ALA A 406 14.84 -38.25 -12.44
CA ALA A 406 14.86 -38.10 -10.99
C ALA A 406 13.46 -37.76 -10.48
N LEU A 407 13.22 -38.03 -9.20
CA LEU A 407 11.97 -37.70 -8.53
C LEU A 407 12.22 -36.58 -7.53
N SER A 408 11.22 -35.73 -7.30
CA SER A 408 11.28 -34.65 -6.32
C SER A 408 10.12 -34.75 -5.34
N PHE A 409 10.43 -34.67 -4.05
CA PHE A 409 9.47 -34.60 -2.96
C PHE A 409 9.74 -33.35 -2.13
N ARG A 410 8.80 -32.39 -2.11
CA ARG A 410 8.89 -31.15 -1.30
C ARG A 410 10.21 -30.39 -1.43
N GLY A 411 10.73 -30.30 -2.66
CA GLY A 411 12.02 -29.66 -2.98
C GLY A 411 13.28 -30.48 -2.70
N ARG A 412 13.16 -31.78 -2.36
CA ARG A 412 14.28 -32.73 -2.29
C ARG A 412 14.27 -33.66 -3.50
N VAL A 413 15.39 -33.75 -4.20
CA VAL A 413 15.53 -34.47 -5.46
C VAL A 413 16.37 -35.73 -5.26
N THR A 414 15.91 -36.87 -5.78
CA THR A 414 16.64 -38.14 -5.74
C THR A 414 17.94 -38.08 -6.55
N ALA A 415 18.80 -39.08 -6.36
CA ALA A 415 19.80 -39.41 -7.38
C ALA A 415 19.12 -39.73 -8.73
N ASN A 416 19.85 -39.60 -9.83
CA ASN A 416 19.38 -39.98 -11.16
C ASN A 416 19.15 -41.49 -11.24
N LEU A 417 17.89 -41.90 -11.38
CA LEU A 417 17.47 -43.28 -11.62
C LEU A 417 17.59 -43.60 -13.11
N ALA A 418 18.22 -44.73 -13.43
CA ALA A 418 18.25 -45.24 -14.80
C ALA A 418 16.88 -45.79 -15.22
N SER A 419 16.58 -45.74 -16.52
CA SER A 419 15.43 -46.46 -17.11
C SER A 419 15.42 -47.96 -16.80
N THR A 420 16.58 -48.57 -16.59
CA THR A 420 16.76 -49.99 -16.25
C THR A 420 16.84 -50.27 -14.74
N ALA A 421 16.61 -49.27 -13.88
CA ALA A 421 16.64 -49.44 -12.43
C ALA A 421 15.50 -50.36 -11.92
N THR A 422 15.65 -50.83 -10.69
CA THR A 422 14.72 -51.74 -10.00
C THR A 422 13.89 -51.00 -8.94
N SER A 423 12.91 -51.70 -8.33
CA SER A 423 12.23 -51.20 -7.12
C SER A 423 13.21 -50.87 -5.99
N SER A 424 14.23 -51.71 -5.77
CA SER A 424 15.21 -51.51 -4.68
C SER A 424 16.11 -50.29 -4.93
N ASP A 425 16.45 -49.98 -6.18
CA ASP A 425 17.16 -48.75 -6.53
C ASP A 425 16.29 -47.50 -6.27
N LEU A 426 15.00 -47.58 -6.60
CA LEU A 426 14.03 -46.50 -6.35
C LEU A 426 13.77 -46.30 -4.85
N GLU A 427 13.61 -47.40 -4.09
CA GLU A 427 13.46 -47.41 -2.63
C GLU A 427 14.68 -46.75 -1.98
N THR A 428 15.89 -47.21 -2.30
CA THR A 428 17.15 -46.61 -1.83
C THR A 428 17.26 -45.13 -2.20
N ALA A 429 16.85 -44.74 -3.41
CA ALA A 429 16.94 -43.35 -3.87
C ALA A 429 15.90 -42.41 -3.22
N LEU A 430 14.76 -42.94 -2.76
CA LEU A 430 13.75 -42.20 -2.00
C LEU A 430 14.13 -42.09 -0.52
N GLU A 431 14.59 -43.17 0.11
CA GLU A 431 15.03 -43.16 1.52
C GLU A 431 16.35 -42.40 1.75
N ALA A 432 17.09 -42.09 0.67
CA ALA A 432 18.19 -41.14 0.70
C ALA A 432 17.76 -39.66 0.85
N LEU A 433 16.46 -39.35 0.80
CA LEU A 433 15.94 -37.98 1.01
C LEU A 433 15.65 -37.72 2.48
N ASP A 434 16.19 -36.62 3.03
CA ASP A 434 16.04 -36.21 4.45
C ASP A 434 14.59 -35.91 4.90
N ASN A 435 13.63 -35.95 3.98
CA ASN A 435 12.21 -35.72 4.21
C ASN A 435 11.32 -36.95 3.89
N ILE A 436 11.91 -38.09 3.55
CA ILE A 436 11.26 -39.40 3.47
C ILE A 436 11.83 -40.27 4.60
N TYR A 437 10.95 -40.79 5.45
CA TYR A 437 11.31 -41.50 6.69
C TYR A 437 11.16 -43.02 6.59
N GLY A 438 10.70 -43.52 5.44
CA GLY A 438 10.41 -44.93 5.18
C GLY A 438 9.34 -45.10 4.10
N VAL A 439 9.60 -45.98 3.14
CA VAL A 439 8.66 -46.37 2.07
C VAL A 439 8.59 -47.90 1.93
N THR A 440 7.73 -48.39 1.05
CA THR A 440 7.79 -49.75 0.52
C THR A 440 7.44 -49.73 -0.96
N VAL A 441 8.34 -50.22 -1.81
CA VAL A 441 8.26 -50.12 -3.27
C VAL A 441 7.95 -51.48 -3.91
N VAL A 442 6.75 -51.63 -4.47
CA VAL A 442 6.29 -52.86 -5.12
C VAL A 442 6.17 -52.62 -6.63
N ALA A 443 6.96 -53.36 -7.41
CA ALA A 443 7.13 -53.10 -8.84
C ALA A 443 7.02 -54.36 -9.71
N ALA A 444 6.69 -54.14 -10.99
CA ALA A 444 7.28 -54.95 -12.05
C ALA A 444 8.69 -54.42 -12.36
N ALA A 445 9.68 -55.30 -12.53
CA ALA A 445 11.05 -54.92 -12.88
C ALA A 445 11.32 -55.15 -14.38
N PRO A 446 12.05 -54.26 -15.08
CA PRO A 446 12.59 -52.97 -14.64
C PRO A 446 11.52 -51.87 -14.49
N LEU A 447 11.86 -50.75 -13.82
CA LEU A 447 10.96 -49.62 -13.55
C LEU A 447 10.32 -49.01 -14.81
N CYS A 448 10.98 -49.09 -15.97
CA CYS A 448 10.49 -48.58 -17.25
C CYS A 448 10.49 -49.69 -18.31
N SER A 449 9.40 -49.82 -19.07
CA SER A 449 9.31 -50.77 -20.19
C SER A 449 8.66 -50.17 -21.44
N SER A 450 8.79 -50.83 -22.59
CA SER A 450 8.12 -50.43 -23.83
C SER A 450 6.62 -50.70 -23.86
N GLY A 451 6.11 -51.58 -22.98
CA GLY A 451 4.68 -51.76 -22.74
C GLY A 451 4.10 -50.82 -21.68
N GLY A 452 4.94 -49.99 -21.05
CA GLY A 452 4.65 -49.36 -19.77
C GLY A 452 4.93 -50.31 -18.62
N ALA A 453 5.65 -49.84 -17.60
CA ALA A 453 5.81 -50.51 -16.32
C ALA A 453 5.24 -49.63 -15.22
N SER A 454 4.53 -50.23 -14.26
CA SER A 454 3.96 -49.52 -13.12
C SER A 454 4.54 -50.04 -11.81
N THR A 455 4.82 -49.11 -10.90
CA THR A 455 5.42 -49.36 -9.58
C THR A 455 4.64 -48.58 -8.54
N SER A 456 4.15 -49.24 -7.50
CA SER A 456 3.52 -48.58 -6.35
C SER A 456 4.54 -48.30 -5.26
N ILE A 457 4.41 -47.12 -4.65
CA ILE A 457 5.18 -46.63 -3.52
C ILE A 457 4.19 -46.41 -2.39
N THR A 458 4.29 -47.20 -1.33
CA THR A 458 3.56 -46.95 -0.08
C THR A 458 4.45 -46.10 0.82
N PHE A 459 3.97 -44.95 1.27
CA PHE A 459 4.68 -44.11 2.24
C PHE A 459 4.37 -44.60 3.65
N THR A 460 5.25 -45.41 4.23
CA THR A 460 5.00 -46.08 5.51
C THR A 460 5.18 -45.15 6.71
N ASN A 461 6.18 -44.27 6.65
CA ASN A 461 6.60 -43.41 7.78
C ASN A 461 6.41 -41.90 7.51
N ASN A 462 5.76 -41.56 6.39
CA ASN A 462 5.33 -40.21 6.03
C ASN A 462 3.79 -40.14 6.09
N PRO A 463 3.18 -39.79 7.24
CA PRO A 463 1.73 -39.71 7.36
C PRO A 463 1.15 -38.45 6.72
N GLY A 464 -0.17 -38.37 6.60
CA GLY A 464 -0.89 -37.29 5.88
C GLY A 464 -1.31 -37.66 4.46
N ASN A 465 -2.18 -36.82 3.90
CA ASN A 465 -2.33 -36.70 2.45
C ASN A 465 -1.04 -36.07 1.89
N LEU A 466 -0.30 -36.80 1.05
CA LEU A 466 1.00 -36.38 0.52
C LEU A 466 0.86 -35.85 -0.91
N PRO A 467 1.59 -34.79 -1.28
CA PRO A 467 1.68 -34.35 -2.67
C PRO A 467 2.33 -35.44 -3.54
N ASN A 468 1.95 -35.50 -4.81
CA ASN A 468 2.55 -36.42 -5.79
C ASN A 468 4.06 -36.16 -5.92
N LEU A 469 4.86 -37.21 -6.06
CA LEU A 469 6.27 -37.07 -6.47
C LEU A 469 6.34 -36.35 -7.83
N GLN A 470 7.04 -35.21 -7.87
CA GLN A 470 7.29 -34.48 -9.11
C GLN A 470 8.36 -35.21 -9.94
N VAL A 471 8.25 -35.15 -11.27
CA VAL A 471 9.12 -35.91 -12.20
C VAL A 471 10.08 -34.99 -12.94
N LEU A 472 11.38 -35.22 -12.77
CA LEU A 472 12.45 -34.59 -13.55
C LEU A 472 12.91 -35.57 -14.65
N ASN A 473 12.11 -35.65 -15.73
CA ASN A 473 12.30 -36.60 -16.81
C ASN A 473 13.44 -36.17 -17.76
N ASN A 474 14.48 -36.99 -17.87
CA ASN A 474 15.56 -36.85 -18.86
C ASN A 474 15.73 -38.14 -19.70
N LEU A 475 14.67 -38.93 -19.85
CA LEU A 475 14.65 -40.12 -20.70
C LEU A 475 14.72 -39.74 -22.18
N SER A 476 15.48 -40.53 -22.94
CA SER A 476 15.66 -40.31 -24.38
C SER A 476 14.49 -40.86 -25.20
N ASN A 477 14.38 -40.42 -26.45
CA ASN A 477 13.48 -40.97 -27.48
C ASN A 477 11.99 -41.04 -27.07
N GLY A 478 11.51 -40.03 -26.34
CA GLY A 478 10.10 -39.93 -25.96
C GLY A 478 9.67 -40.84 -24.81
N GLY A 479 10.61 -41.28 -23.97
CA GLY A 479 10.26 -41.95 -22.71
C GLY A 479 9.49 -41.02 -21.77
N THR A 480 8.41 -41.50 -21.18
CA THR A 480 7.54 -40.76 -20.26
C THR A 480 7.50 -41.44 -18.90
N VAL A 481 7.56 -40.63 -17.84
CA VAL A 481 7.33 -41.04 -16.44
C VAL A 481 6.19 -40.18 -15.92
N THR A 482 5.17 -40.79 -15.33
CA THR A 482 4.05 -40.11 -14.68
C THR A 482 3.84 -40.66 -13.27
N VAL A 483 3.27 -39.85 -12.38
CA VAL A 483 2.95 -40.22 -11.00
C VAL A 483 1.49 -39.87 -10.73
N SER A 484 0.76 -40.78 -10.09
CA SER A 484 -0.59 -40.55 -9.60
C SER A 484 -0.75 -41.08 -8.17
N THR A 485 -1.53 -40.40 -7.34
CA THR A 485 -1.97 -40.97 -6.05
C THR A 485 -3.04 -42.03 -6.32
N THR A 486 -2.81 -43.25 -5.84
CA THR A 486 -3.72 -44.39 -5.94
C THR A 486 -4.42 -44.70 -4.61
N THR A 487 -3.86 -44.25 -3.48
CA THR A 487 -4.56 -44.18 -2.18
C THR A 487 -4.21 -42.86 -1.50
N VAL A 488 -5.20 -42.03 -1.22
CA VAL A 488 -5.03 -40.81 -0.41
C VAL A 488 -4.76 -41.22 1.04
N GLY A 489 -3.63 -40.78 1.60
CA GLY A 489 -3.30 -41.02 3.00
C GLY A 489 -4.27 -40.30 3.94
N THR A 490 -4.86 -41.02 4.88
CA THR A 490 -5.86 -40.48 5.83
C THR A 490 -5.30 -40.22 7.23
N ARG A 491 -4.01 -40.53 7.44
CA ARG A 491 -3.27 -40.31 8.69
C ARG A 491 -3.09 -38.81 8.99
N GLU A 492 -2.92 -38.43 10.24
CA GLU A 492 -2.67 -37.03 10.59
C GLU A 492 -1.24 -36.59 10.21
N ASN A 493 -1.05 -35.30 9.88
CA ASN A 493 0.27 -34.70 9.68
C ASN A 493 0.33 -33.34 10.38
N VAL A 494 0.31 -33.43 11.71
CA VAL A 494 0.14 -32.31 12.65
C VAL A 494 1.39 -32.14 13.50
N TYR A 495 1.68 -30.91 13.95
CA TYR A 495 2.83 -30.66 14.81
C TYR A 495 2.75 -31.52 16.08
N CYS A 496 3.84 -32.20 16.37
CA CYS A 496 3.99 -33.02 17.56
C CYS A 496 2.86 -34.07 17.75
N SER A 497 2.31 -34.61 16.66
CA SER A 497 1.29 -35.69 16.65
C SER A 497 0.03 -35.39 17.49
N ASN A 498 -0.32 -34.11 17.71
CA ASN A 498 -1.31 -33.70 18.71
C ASN A 498 -1.02 -34.28 20.12
N ARG A 499 0.23 -34.59 20.44
CA ARG A 499 0.70 -35.24 21.68
C ARG A 499 1.95 -34.57 22.26
N GLY A 500 2.25 -33.34 21.82
CA GLY A 500 3.24 -32.45 22.43
C GLY A 500 3.00 -30.98 22.08
N ILE A 501 3.75 -30.08 22.72
CA ILE A 501 3.81 -28.66 22.36
C ILE A 501 5.05 -28.43 21.50
N CYS A 502 4.88 -27.77 20.35
CA CYS A 502 6.01 -27.33 19.52
C CYS A 502 6.66 -26.08 20.11
N ASP A 503 7.96 -26.16 20.41
CA ASP A 503 8.78 -24.97 20.62
C ASP A 503 9.31 -24.47 19.26
N PHE A 504 8.66 -23.45 18.72
CA PHE A 504 9.04 -22.81 17.45
C PHE A 504 10.39 -22.07 17.48
N SER A 505 11.06 -21.93 18.64
CA SER A 505 12.42 -21.38 18.70
C SER A 505 13.50 -22.44 18.45
N THR A 506 13.29 -23.68 18.93
CA THR A 506 14.24 -24.79 18.78
C THR A 506 13.84 -25.80 17.69
N GLY A 507 12.55 -25.91 17.37
CA GLY A 507 12.00 -26.94 16.49
C GLY A 507 11.74 -28.26 17.20
N VAL A 508 11.74 -28.28 18.54
CA VAL A 508 11.60 -29.51 19.32
C VAL A 508 10.16 -29.64 19.85
N CYS A 509 9.60 -30.85 19.74
CA CYS A 509 8.35 -31.18 20.40
C CYS A 509 8.57 -31.58 21.86
N LYS A 510 7.91 -30.87 22.79
CA LYS A 510 7.79 -31.27 24.18
C LYS A 510 6.58 -32.19 24.34
N CYS A 511 6.80 -33.50 24.37
CA CYS A 511 5.74 -34.50 24.54
C CYS A 511 5.09 -34.42 25.94
N PHE A 512 3.81 -34.80 26.02
CA PHE A 512 3.10 -34.94 27.29
C PHE A 512 3.41 -36.27 27.99
N ALA A 513 2.84 -36.51 29.18
CA ALA A 513 3.07 -37.75 29.92
C ALA A 513 2.50 -38.98 29.19
N GLY A 514 3.25 -40.08 29.16
CA GLY A 514 2.85 -41.36 28.52
C GLY A 514 3.06 -41.42 27.00
N VAL A 515 3.37 -40.29 26.35
CA VAL A 515 3.66 -40.17 24.92
C VAL A 515 5.11 -39.80 24.65
N PHE A 516 5.67 -40.38 23.59
CA PHE A 516 7.08 -40.43 23.27
C PHE A 516 7.28 -40.29 21.76
N SER A 517 8.52 -40.03 21.35
CA SER A 517 8.91 -39.96 19.95
C SER A 517 8.63 -41.27 19.21
N GLY A 518 7.95 -41.18 18.07
CA GLY A 518 7.64 -42.33 17.21
C GLY A 518 8.67 -42.55 16.11
N ASP A 519 8.43 -43.58 15.32
CA ASP A 519 9.06 -43.85 14.01
C ASP A 519 8.25 -43.27 12.84
N GLY A 520 6.98 -42.93 13.07
CA GLY A 520 6.02 -42.46 12.06
C GLY A 520 5.27 -43.58 11.34
N ALA A 521 5.49 -44.85 11.66
CA ALA A 521 4.82 -45.98 11.01
C ALA A 521 3.31 -46.03 11.32
N LEU A 522 2.54 -46.65 10.43
CA LEU A 522 1.14 -47.03 10.71
C LEU A 522 1.16 -48.34 11.50
N ALA A 523 0.54 -48.34 12.68
CA ALA A 523 1.01 -49.08 13.87
C ALA A 523 2.33 -48.49 14.42
N ALA A 524 2.20 -47.33 15.07
CA ALA A 524 3.31 -46.54 15.57
C ALA A 524 4.21 -47.32 16.54
N SER A 525 5.53 -47.22 16.33
CA SER A 525 6.56 -47.78 17.21
C SER A 525 7.45 -46.67 17.77
N ALA A 526 8.21 -46.95 18.83
CA ALA A 526 9.19 -46.01 19.35
C ALA A 526 10.29 -45.73 18.32
N GLY A 527 10.62 -44.44 18.09
CA GLY A 527 11.61 -44.05 17.10
C GLY A 527 12.26 -42.68 17.37
N PRO A 528 13.20 -42.25 16.53
CA PRO A 528 14.02 -41.05 16.77
C PRO A 528 13.39 -39.73 16.27
N ARG A 529 12.15 -39.76 15.76
CA ARG A 529 11.57 -38.72 14.89
C ARG A 529 11.23 -37.40 15.60
N GLY A 530 11.22 -37.38 16.93
CA GLY A 530 10.98 -36.20 17.76
C GLY A 530 9.55 -35.66 17.70
N ASP A 531 8.57 -36.49 17.35
CA ASP A 531 7.22 -36.08 16.96
C ASP A 531 6.11 -36.38 17.98
N CYS A 532 6.41 -37.05 19.09
CA CYS A 532 5.42 -37.52 20.08
C CYS A 532 4.39 -38.54 19.54
N GLY A 533 4.68 -39.18 18.40
CA GLY A 533 3.78 -40.08 17.68
C GLY A 533 3.68 -41.51 18.23
N TYR A 534 4.18 -41.81 19.43
CA TYR A 534 4.11 -43.13 20.05
C TYR A 534 3.61 -43.05 21.50
N GLN A 535 2.73 -43.96 21.93
CA GLN A 535 2.20 -43.99 23.30
C GLN A 535 2.50 -45.33 24.00
N THR A 536 2.81 -45.27 25.30
CA THR A 536 2.85 -46.47 26.16
C THR A 536 1.95 -46.30 27.38
N GLY A 537 1.19 -47.35 27.73
CA GLY A 537 0.29 -47.34 28.87
C GLY A 537 -1.09 -46.74 28.55
N ALA A 538 -1.89 -46.52 29.59
CA ALA A 538 -3.27 -46.07 29.45
C ALA A 538 -3.36 -44.61 28.97
N SER A 539 -4.15 -44.38 27.92
CA SER A 539 -4.49 -43.05 27.45
C SER A 539 -5.22 -42.26 28.53
N VAL A 540 -4.84 -40.99 28.71
CA VAL A 540 -5.49 -40.06 29.63
C VAL A 540 -5.70 -38.72 28.93
N CYS A 541 -6.73 -37.99 29.36
CA CYS A 541 -7.00 -36.66 28.87
C CYS A 541 -5.85 -35.69 29.23
N PRO A 542 -5.48 -34.76 28.34
CA PRO A 542 -4.48 -33.73 28.61
C PRO A 542 -4.79 -33.01 29.92
N SER A 543 -3.80 -32.93 30.80
CA SER A 543 -3.99 -32.45 32.17
C SER A 543 -2.83 -31.57 32.59
N THR A 544 -3.14 -30.36 33.04
CA THR A 544 -2.18 -29.38 33.56
C THR A 544 -2.33 -29.25 35.10
N THR A 545 -1.63 -28.30 35.71
CA THR A 545 -1.88 -27.90 37.11
C THR A 545 -3.30 -27.35 37.34
N ASN A 546 -4.00 -26.94 36.29
CA ASN A 546 -5.38 -26.46 36.33
C ASN A 546 -6.41 -27.59 36.08
N GLY A 547 -5.96 -28.84 35.93
CA GLY A 547 -6.79 -30.01 35.68
C GLY A 547 -6.88 -30.40 34.20
N VAL A 548 -7.89 -31.21 33.89
CA VAL A 548 -8.14 -31.73 32.52
C VAL A 548 -8.47 -30.58 31.57
N CYS A 549 -7.86 -30.60 30.37
CA CYS A 549 -7.97 -29.57 29.34
C CYS A 549 -7.71 -28.15 29.88
N ASP A 550 -6.76 -28.02 30.82
CA ASP A 550 -6.38 -26.78 31.50
C ASP A 550 -7.55 -26.02 32.20
N GLY A 551 -8.65 -26.73 32.47
CA GLY A 551 -9.94 -26.15 32.92
C GLY A 551 -10.67 -25.32 31.84
N LYS A 552 -10.24 -25.43 30.57
CA LYS A 552 -10.61 -24.57 29.44
C LYS A 552 -11.12 -25.35 28.22
N GLY A 553 -11.51 -26.61 28.41
CA GLY A 553 -12.10 -27.45 27.38
C GLY A 553 -12.71 -28.73 27.94
N THR A 554 -13.28 -29.56 27.07
CA THR A 554 -13.88 -30.86 27.39
C THR A 554 -13.12 -31.99 26.68
N CYS A 555 -12.84 -33.08 27.38
CA CYS A 555 -12.15 -34.23 26.79
C CYS A 555 -13.13 -35.21 26.13
N SER A 556 -12.78 -35.76 24.97
CA SER A 556 -13.58 -36.78 24.26
C SER A 556 -13.63 -38.14 24.96
N GLY A 557 -12.61 -38.47 25.76
CA GLY A 557 -12.45 -39.82 26.34
C GLY A 557 -12.11 -40.89 25.30
N THR A 558 -12.40 -42.15 25.61
CA THR A 558 -12.08 -43.31 24.75
C THR A 558 -12.77 -43.22 23.38
N PRO A 559 -12.07 -43.44 22.25
CA PRO A 559 -10.66 -43.86 22.14
C PRO A 559 -9.64 -42.71 22.03
N SER A 560 -10.07 -41.48 21.72
CA SER A 560 -9.16 -40.43 21.22
C SER A 560 -8.53 -39.52 22.26
N PHE A 561 -9.17 -39.30 23.42
CA PHE A 561 -8.69 -38.48 24.53
C PHE A 561 -8.24 -37.05 24.15
N VAL A 562 -8.89 -36.44 23.16
CA VAL A 562 -8.60 -35.07 22.67
C VAL A 562 -9.42 -34.05 23.44
N CYS A 563 -8.82 -32.90 23.77
CA CYS A 563 -9.55 -31.75 24.31
C CYS A 563 -10.21 -30.92 23.20
N THR A 564 -11.51 -30.67 23.35
CA THR A 564 -12.24 -29.64 22.61
C THR A 564 -12.19 -28.34 23.41
N CYS A 565 -11.51 -27.32 22.89
CA CYS A 565 -11.27 -26.09 23.64
C CYS A 565 -12.44 -25.12 23.62
N ASN A 566 -12.63 -24.41 24.72
CA ASN A 566 -13.56 -23.29 24.82
C ASN A 566 -13.14 -22.15 23.88
N ALA A 567 -14.11 -21.32 23.46
CA ALA A 567 -13.86 -20.19 22.59
C ALA A 567 -12.74 -19.27 23.12
N GLY A 568 -11.82 -18.87 22.25
CA GLY A 568 -10.63 -18.09 22.60
C GLY A 568 -9.40 -18.93 23.01
N PHE A 569 -9.53 -20.25 23.18
CA PHE A 569 -8.42 -21.15 23.52
C PHE A 569 -8.10 -22.15 22.40
N THR A 570 -6.91 -22.74 22.45
CA THR A 570 -6.34 -23.66 21.46
C THR A 570 -5.12 -24.41 22.04
N GLY A 571 -4.42 -25.18 21.22
CA GLY A 571 -3.43 -26.17 21.67
C GLY A 571 -4.11 -27.45 22.17
N PHE A 572 -3.33 -28.51 22.32
CA PHE A 572 -3.86 -29.85 22.64
C PHE A 572 -4.47 -29.96 24.05
N ASP A 573 -3.99 -29.16 25.00
CA ASP A 573 -4.47 -29.10 26.38
C ASP A 573 -5.33 -27.86 26.68
N CYS A 574 -5.65 -27.05 25.66
CA CYS A 574 -6.39 -25.77 25.78
C CYS A 574 -5.72 -24.70 26.64
N SER A 575 -4.42 -24.83 26.96
CA SER A 575 -3.66 -23.81 27.70
C SER A 575 -3.29 -22.57 26.87
N LEU A 576 -3.26 -22.70 25.54
CA LEU A 576 -2.87 -21.62 24.63
C LEU A 576 -4.09 -20.80 24.22
N ARG A 577 -3.89 -19.50 23.93
CA ARG A 577 -4.91 -18.61 23.38
C ARG A 577 -4.91 -18.58 21.86
N SER A 578 -6.11 -18.52 21.30
CA SER A 578 -6.33 -18.26 19.88
C SER A 578 -6.18 -16.76 19.59
N CYS A 579 -5.09 -16.35 18.92
CA CYS A 579 -5.04 -15.01 18.32
C CYS A 579 -6.00 -14.90 17.13
N PRO A 580 -6.56 -13.69 16.87
CA PRO A 580 -7.52 -13.49 15.79
C PRO A 580 -6.91 -13.75 14.40
N LYS A 581 -7.82 -14.00 13.44
CA LYS A 581 -7.48 -14.23 12.04
C LYS A 581 -8.07 -13.13 11.17
N GLY A 582 -7.32 -12.74 10.14
CA GLY A 582 -7.77 -11.84 9.09
C GLY A 582 -7.32 -12.37 7.72
N ALA A 583 -7.81 -11.76 6.64
CA ALA A 583 -7.37 -12.09 5.29
C ALA A 583 -5.85 -11.88 5.18
N ALA A 584 -5.13 -12.91 4.70
CA ALA A 584 -3.67 -12.89 4.61
C ALA A 584 -3.20 -11.74 3.71
N TRP A 585 -2.16 -11.03 4.14
CA TRP A 585 -1.47 -10.11 3.24
C TRP A 585 -0.69 -10.84 2.17
N PHE A 586 -0.05 -11.96 2.51
CA PHE A 586 0.63 -12.87 1.57
C PHE A 586 0.33 -14.31 1.98
N ASP A 587 -0.08 -15.12 1.01
CA ASP A 587 -0.29 -16.56 1.09
C ASP A 587 -0.11 -17.21 -0.29
N ALA A 588 -0.17 -18.55 -0.36
CA ALA A 588 -0.02 -19.28 -1.61
C ALA A 588 -1.31 -19.18 -2.45
N PRO A 589 -1.27 -18.63 -3.69
CA PRO A 589 -2.44 -18.60 -4.56
C PRO A 589 -2.97 -20.01 -4.86
N THR A 590 -4.26 -20.23 -4.65
CA THR A 590 -4.89 -21.56 -4.69
C THR A 590 -5.56 -21.86 -6.03
N ALA A 591 -5.93 -20.81 -6.78
CA ALA A 591 -6.51 -20.84 -8.11
C ALA A 591 -6.21 -19.47 -8.80
N PRO A 592 -6.52 -19.29 -10.10
CA PRO A 592 -6.20 -18.05 -10.80
C PRO A 592 -6.78 -16.81 -10.11
N ASN A 593 -5.91 -15.91 -9.64
CA ASN A 593 -6.24 -14.72 -8.85
C ASN A 593 -6.93 -14.99 -7.48
N THR A 594 -6.89 -16.21 -6.96
CA THR A 594 -7.53 -16.58 -5.67
C THR A 594 -6.50 -16.77 -4.56
N ALA A 595 -6.46 -15.83 -3.62
CA ALA A 595 -5.55 -15.80 -2.46
C ALA A 595 -6.22 -15.10 -1.24
N HIS A 596 -5.42 -14.63 -0.28
CA HIS A 596 -5.81 -13.89 0.93
C HIS A 596 -6.66 -14.68 1.95
N ALA A 597 -6.40 -15.98 2.08
CA ALA A 597 -7.11 -16.86 3.01
C ALA A 597 -7.01 -16.37 4.47
N LEU A 598 -8.02 -16.69 5.30
CA LEU A 598 -8.05 -16.27 6.71
C LEU A 598 -6.95 -16.96 7.53
N THR A 599 -5.91 -16.19 7.89
CA THR A 599 -4.76 -16.67 8.64
C THR A 599 -4.54 -15.87 9.93
N GLN A 600 -3.83 -16.47 10.88
CA GLN A 600 -3.55 -15.86 12.17
C GLN A 600 -2.67 -14.62 12.00
N CYS A 601 -3.08 -13.50 12.63
CA CYS A 601 -2.41 -12.21 12.51
C CYS A 601 -2.12 -11.79 11.04
N SER A 602 -3.01 -12.16 10.10
CA SER A 602 -2.93 -11.87 8.65
C SER A 602 -1.56 -12.19 7.98
N GLY A 603 -0.74 -13.04 8.60
CA GLY A 603 0.63 -13.33 8.15
C GLY A 603 1.59 -12.15 8.32
N ARG A 604 1.22 -11.13 9.12
CA ARG A 604 1.99 -9.88 9.35
C ARG A 604 2.20 -9.52 10.82
N GLY A 605 1.90 -10.43 11.75
CA GLY A 605 2.26 -10.29 13.16
C GLY A 605 2.51 -11.62 13.86
N SER A 606 3.21 -11.56 14.98
CA SER A 606 3.42 -12.71 15.86
C SER A 606 2.25 -12.87 16.84
N CYS A 607 1.76 -14.10 17.02
CA CYS A 607 0.72 -14.39 18.00
C CYS A 607 1.33 -14.61 19.39
N SER A 608 0.91 -13.81 20.38
CA SER A 608 1.18 -14.10 21.78
C SER A 608 0.19 -15.15 22.31
N THR A 609 0.64 -16.39 22.42
CA THR A 609 -0.19 -17.54 22.83
C THR A 609 -0.65 -17.49 24.30
N SER A 610 -0.13 -16.57 25.13
CA SER A 610 -0.61 -16.35 26.50
C SER A 610 -1.74 -15.32 26.60
N THR A 611 -1.76 -14.34 25.69
CA THR A 611 -2.73 -13.23 25.70
C THR A 611 -3.78 -13.31 24.61
N GLY A 612 -3.52 -14.04 23.51
CA GLY A 612 -4.38 -14.06 22.32
C GLY A 612 -4.28 -12.80 21.47
N VAL A 613 -3.23 -11.99 21.67
CA VAL A 613 -3.03 -10.71 20.96
C VAL A 613 -1.95 -10.85 19.90
N CYS A 614 -2.19 -10.29 18.71
CA CYS A 614 -1.20 -10.18 17.65
C CYS A 614 -0.27 -8.98 17.88
N THR A 615 1.03 -9.17 17.71
CA THR A 615 2.02 -8.08 17.65
C THR A 615 2.43 -7.88 16.19
N CYS A 616 1.97 -6.78 15.59
CA CYS A 616 2.14 -6.51 14.16
C CYS A 616 3.53 -5.98 13.83
N LEU A 617 4.08 -6.39 12.68
CA LEU A 617 5.23 -5.71 12.09
C LEU A 617 4.77 -4.41 11.41
N ALA A 618 5.65 -3.42 11.33
CA ALA A 618 5.40 -2.25 10.48
C ALA A 618 5.26 -2.67 8.99
N PRO A 619 4.33 -2.09 8.23
CA PRO A 619 3.44 -0.96 8.56
C PRO A 619 2.03 -1.41 9.01
N PHE A 620 1.86 -2.65 9.45
CA PHE A 620 0.54 -3.25 9.70
C PHE A 620 -0.04 -2.92 11.09
N THR A 621 -1.36 -2.88 11.17
CA THR A 621 -2.16 -2.59 12.37
C THR A 621 -3.51 -3.32 12.31
N GLY A 622 -4.39 -3.07 13.28
CA GLY A 622 -5.64 -3.82 13.46
C GLY A 622 -5.42 -5.04 14.37
N ALA A 623 -6.52 -5.56 14.94
CA ALA A 623 -6.46 -6.63 15.93
C ALA A 623 -5.82 -7.93 15.39
N ALA A 624 -5.93 -8.17 14.08
CA ALA A 624 -5.31 -9.29 13.39
C ALA A 624 -4.17 -8.85 12.44
N CYS A 625 -3.57 -7.67 12.62
CA CYS A 625 -2.56 -7.11 11.70
C CYS A 625 -3.05 -7.03 10.24
N ASP A 626 -4.35 -6.84 10.10
CA ASP A 626 -5.15 -6.98 8.90
C ASP A 626 -5.36 -5.64 8.17
N LEU A 627 -4.92 -4.53 8.75
CA LEU A 627 -4.94 -3.18 8.17
C LEU A 627 -3.52 -2.68 7.86
N LEU A 628 -3.36 -1.95 6.77
CA LEU A 628 -2.18 -1.14 6.48
C LEU A 628 -2.36 0.20 7.21
N LYS A 629 -1.47 0.53 8.15
CA LYS A 629 -1.60 1.80 8.89
C LYS A 629 -1.32 2.97 7.94
N CYS A 630 -2.15 4.02 8.02
CA CYS A 630 -1.81 5.31 7.43
C CYS A 630 -0.39 5.78 7.83
N PRO A 631 0.37 6.38 6.89
CA PRO A 631 1.71 6.88 7.14
C PRO A 631 1.84 7.75 8.40
N ALA A 632 2.94 7.55 9.13
CA ALA A 632 3.25 8.32 10.34
C ALA A 632 4.12 9.52 9.97
N GLY A 633 3.58 10.73 10.12
CA GLY A 633 4.25 11.92 9.62
C GLY A 633 5.41 12.38 10.49
N THR A 634 6.43 12.99 9.86
CA THR A 634 7.58 13.61 10.56
C THR A 634 7.23 14.99 11.16
N SER A 635 6.03 15.12 11.72
CA SER A 635 5.48 16.38 12.22
C SER A 635 5.96 16.69 13.64
N THR A 636 5.54 17.86 14.17
CA THR A 636 5.87 18.33 15.53
C THR A 636 5.35 17.40 16.63
N VAL A 637 4.36 16.56 16.33
CA VAL A 637 3.94 15.43 17.18
C VAL A 637 4.46 14.13 16.59
N THR A 638 5.58 13.63 17.14
CA THR A 638 6.24 12.41 16.65
C THR A 638 5.31 11.21 16.67
N GLY A 639 5.09 10.59 15.50
CA GLY A 639 4.27 9.38 15.36
C GLY A 639 2.78 9.62 15.12
N ALA A 640 2.34 10.87 15.04
CA ALA A 640 0.98 11.21 14.59
C ALA A 640 0.74 10.70 13.16
N SER A 641 -0.39 10.03 12.93
CA SER A 641 -0.84 9.66 11.58
C SER A 641 -1.01 10.92 10.74
N CYS A 642 -0.65 10.86 9.45
CA CYS A 642 -0.92 11.93 8.48
C CYS A 642 -0.38 13.30 8.90
N SER A 643 0.80 13.32 9.52
CA SER A 643 1.45 14.50 10.10
C SER A 643 0.61 15.28 11.13
N GLY A 644 -0.53 14.75 11.58
CA GLY A 644 -1.53 15.51 12.34
C GLY A 644 -2.16 16.66 11.53
N ARG A 645 -2.28 16.50 10.21
CA ARG A 645 -2.66 17.51 9.19
C ARG A 645 -3.57 16.91 8.10
N GLY A 646 -4.39 15.95 8.53
CA GLY A 646 -5.13 15.08 7.65
C GLY A 646 -5.73 13.90 8.42
N THR A 647 -6.75 13.29 7.82
CA THR A 647 -7.48 12.17 8.39
C THR A 647 -7.03 10.84 7.77
N CYS A 648 -7.03 9.78 8.58
CA CYS A 648 -6.70 8.43 8.12
C CYS A 648 -7.97 7.77 7.57
N LYS A 649 -8.01 7.50 6.26
CA LYS A 649 -9.17 6.96 5.54
C LYS A 649 -8.80 5.71 4.74
N SER A 650 -9.74 4.78 4.59
CA SER A 650 -9.59 3.63 3.69
C SER A 650 -9.72 4.02 2.22
N MET A 651 -9.24 3.17 1.31
CA MET A 651 -9.43 3.29 -0.14
C MET A 651 -10.90 3.53 -0.52
N GLN A 652 -11.84 2.83 0.14
CA GLN A 652 -13.28 3.01 -0.07
C GLN A 652 -13.77 4.42 0.34
N GLN A 653 -13.34 4.91 1.51
CA GLN A 653 -13.71 6.24 2.01
C GLN A 653 -13.14 7.35 1.12
N LEU A 654 -11.85 7.23 0.76
CA LEU A 654 -11.16 8.12 -0.18
C LEU A 654 -11.84 8.16 -1.56
N SER A 655 -12.39 7.05 -2.03
CA SER A 655 -13.07 6.96 -3.32
C SER A 655 -14.49 7.52 -3.30
N ALA A 656 -15.25 7.30 -2.22
CA ALA A 656 -16.60 7.86 -2.05
C ALA A 656 -16.62 9.41 -2.03
N GLU A 657 -15.50 10.01 -1.66
CA GLU A 657 -15.25 11.44 -1.60
C GLU A 657 -14.44 11.98 -2.81
N ALA A 658 -14.18 11.16 -3.84
CA ALA A 658 -13.36 11.56 -4.97
C ALA A 658 -14.03 12.67 -5.79
N THR A 659 -13.28 13.70 -6.19
CA THR A 659 -13.76 14.80 -7.03
C THR A 659 -13.06 14.85 -8.38
N ASP A 660 -13.70 15.49 -9.36
CA ASP A 660 -13.07 15.88 -10.62
C ASP A 660 -12.03 17.00 -10.41
N PRO A 661 -11.25 17.40 -11.44
CA PRO A 661 -10.25 18.46 -11.34
C PRO A 661 -10.82 19.86 -11.00
N GLN A 662 -12.12 20.06 -11.14
CA GLN A 662 -12.82 21.31 -10.84
C GLN A 662 -13.28 21.33 -9.36
N GLY A 663 -13.63 20.17 -8.79
CA GLY A 663 -14.07 19.97 -7.41
C GLY A 663 -15.46 19.35 -7.25
N ASN A 664 -16.08 18.85 -8.33
CA ASN A 664 -17.38 18.18 -8.28
C ASN A 664 -17.22 16.73 -7.82
N PRO A 665 -18.06 16.18 -6.92
CA PRO A 665 -18.03 14.76 -6.56
C PRO A 665 -18.24 13.84 -7.76
N LEU A 666 -17.34 12.86 -7.95
CA LEU A 666 -17.40 11.89 -9.05
C LEU A 666 -18.48 10.80 -8.84
N GLY A 667 -18.96 10.61 -7.60
CA GLY A 667 -19.93 9.56 -7.26
C GLY A 667 -19.41 8.12 -7.43
N VAL A 668 -18.09 7.95 -7.54
CA VAL A 668 -17.44 6.65 -7.73
C VAL A 668 -17.30 5.89 -6.40
N THR A 669 -17.10 4.58 -6.50
CA THR A 669 -16.92 3.70 -5.34
C THR A 669 -15.76 2.74 -5.59
N TYR A 670 -15.19 2.21 -4.50
CA TYR A 670 -14.13 1.20 -4.55
C TYR A 670 -14.41 0.11 -3.52
N GLY A 671 -14.49 -1.15 -3.96
CA GLY A 671 -14.89 -2.30 -3.13
C GLY A 671 -16.31 -2.25 -2.59
N ALA A 672 -17.20 -1.45 -3.20
CA ALA A 672 -18.62 -1.47 -2.89
C ALA A 672 -19.32 -2.69 -3.51
N THR A 673 -18.75 -3.24 -4.59
CA THR A 673 -19.18 -4.49 -5.24
C THR A 673 -18.78 -5.69 -4.37
N PRO A 674 -19.74 -6.46 -3.79
CA PRO A 674 -19.38 -7.54 -2.86
C PRO A 674 -18.68 -8.71 -3.56
N ASN A 675 -17.65 -9.26 -2.91
CA ASN A 675 -16.84 -10.39 -3.37
C ASN A 675 -15.97 -10.15 -4.62
N THR A 676 -15.77 -8.89 -5.03
CA THR A 676 -14.81 -8.54 -6.10
C THR A 676 -13.37 -8.81 -5.62
N LEU A 677 -12.74 -9.87 -6.14
CA LEU A 677 -11.37 -10.24 -5.79
C LEU A 677 -10.34 -9.14 -6.10
N ALA A 678 -10.60 -8.29 -7.10
CA ALA A 678 -9.68 -7.22 -7.50
C ALA A 678 -9.60 -6.05 -6.50
N THR A 679 -10.59 -5.91 -5.59
CA THR A 679 -10.72 -4.80 -4.64
C THR A 679 -10.72 -5.29 -3.19
N TRP A 680 -10.01 -6.38 -2.90
CA TRP A 680 -9.93 -6.99 -1.56
C TRP A 680 -9.37 -6.03 -0.50
N ASP A 681 -8.63 -5.03 -0.95
CA ASP A 681 -7.91 -4.03 -0.17
C ASP A 681 -8.77 -2.83 0.26
N ALA A 682 -9.98 -2.66 -0.28
CA ALA A 682 -10.78 -1.44 -0.18
C ALA A 682 -11.03 -0.91 1.26
N LEU A 683 -11.05 -1.82 2.25
CA LEU A 683 -11.16 -1.50 3.68
C LEU A 683 -9.88 -1.81 4.48
N LYS A 684 -8.91 -2.52 3.88
CA LYS A 684 -7.67 -2.98 4.53
C LYS A 684 -6.52 -2.02 4.29
N ILE A 685 -6.48 -1.33 3.16
CA ILE A 685 -5.49 -0.30 2.86
C ILE A 685 -6.05 1.06 3.26
N GLN A 686 -5.23 1.81 4.00
CA GLN A 686 -5.55 3.14 4.50
C GLN A 686 -4.41 4.11 4.15
N GLY A 687 -4.78 5.36 3.88
CA GLY A 687 -3.81 6.44 3.70
C GLY A 687 -4.38 7.77 4.15
N CYS A 688 -3.61 8.82 3.90
CA CYS A 688 -3.88 10.13 4.45
C CYS A 688 -4.66 11.01 3.48
N ASP A 689 -5.86 11.36 3.90
CA ASP A 689 -6.60 12.47 3.32
C ASP A 689 -6.14 13.77 3.98
N CYS A 690 -5.36 14.56 3.26
CA CYS A 690 -4.83 15.82 3.76
C CYS A 690 -5.93 16.90 3.83
N GLU A 691 -5.69 17.96 4.59
CA GLU A 691 -6.60 19.11 4.67
C GLU A 691 -6.52 19.97 3.39
N THR A 692 -7.03 19.43 2.29
CA THR A 692 -6.94 19.99 0.93
C THR A 692 -8.02 21.03 0.65
N ASN A 693 -7.87 22.21 1.26
CA ASN A 693 -8.63 23.40 0.85
C ASN A 693 -7.79 24.27 -0.11
N ASP A 694 -8.38 25.32 -0.69
CA ASP A 694 -7.68 26.22 -1.60
C ASP A 694 -6.68 27.14 -0.88
N TYR A 695 -5.41 26.74 -0.82
CA TYR A 695 -4.36 27.55 -0.22
C TYR A 695 -4.07 28.84 -1.00
N PHE A 696 -4.60 29.96 -0.49
CA PHE A 696 -4.42 31.30 -1.06
C PHE A 696 -3.14 32.04 -0.62
N GLY A 697 -2.29 31.40 0.20
CA GLY A 697 -0.98 31.94 0.60
C GLY A 697 -0.83 32.26 2.09
N PRO A 698 0.38 32.67 2.52
CA PRO A 698 0.68 32.97 3.91
C PRO A 698 0.36 34.42 4.32
N TYR A 699 -0.05 35.28 3.38
CA TYR A 699 -0.33 36.72 3.60
C TYR A 699 -1.81 37.09 3.49
N GLU A 700 -2.64 36.16 3.04
CA GLU A 700 -4.09 36.13 3.15
C GLU A 700 -4.43 35.01 4.14
N ASN A 701 -5.53 35.10 4.90
CA ASN A 701 -5.85 34.10 5.93
C ASN A 701 -5.90 32.69 5.30
N ALA A 702 -4.95 31.82 5.66
CA ALA A 702 -4.71 30.57 4.95
C ALA A 702 -5.83 29.55 5.21
N PHE A 703 -6.54 29.16 4.16
CA PHE A 703 -7.62 28.18 4.21
C PHE A 703 -7.09 26.84 3.69
N GLY A 704 -6.61 25.99 4.61
CA GLY A 704 -5.93 24.71 4.36
C GLY A 704 -4.59 24.86 3.62
N ASP A 705 -3.49 24.42 4.22
CA ASP A 705 -2.14 24.63 3.68
C ASP A 705 -1.40 23.36 3.27
N PHE A 706 -1.97 22.17 3.47
CA PHE A 706 -1.32 20.88 3.20
C PHE A 706 -1.92 20.13 2.00
N THR A 707 -1.11 19.89 0.97
CA THR A 707 -1.46 18.97 -0.13
C THR A 707 -0.26 18.13 -0.54
N GLY A 708 -0.52 16.83 -0.72
CA GLY A 708 0.42 15.94 -1.36
C GLY A 708 1.56 15.49 -0.45
N GLY A 709 2.25 14.46 -0.92
CA GLY A 709 2.90 13.52 0.00
C GLY A 709 1.86 12.60 0.64
N HIS A 710 2.22 11.33 0.74
CA HIS A 710 1.43 10.23 1.31
C HIS A 710 1.12 10.39 2.81
N ASP A 711 1.86 11.26 3.51
CA ASP A 711 1.75 11.52 4.95
C ASP A 711 1.41 13.00 5.28
N CYS A 712 0.94 13.78 4.29
CA CYS A 712 0.59 15.21 4.42
C CYS A 712 1.72 16.12 4.92
N TYR A 713 2.98 15.79 4.59
CA TYR A 713 4.13 16.59 4.98
C TYR A 713 4.28 17.90 4.19
N ALA A 714 3.78 17.93 2.95
CA ALA A 714 4.08 19.00 2.00
C ALA A 714 2.97 20.06 1.96
N ARG A 715 3.37 21.33 1.87
CA ARG A 715 2.43 22.44 1.67
C ARG A 715 2.08 22.68 0.20
N MET A 716 0.89 23.21 -0.01
CA MET A 716 0.60 24.00 -1.22
C MET A 716 1.51 25.23 -1.25
N CYS A 717 1.73 25.75 -2.45
CA CYS A 717 2.07 27.17 -2.62
C CYS A 717 1.00 27.84 -3.49
N PRO A 718 0.84 29.16 -3.42
CA PRO A 718 -0.27 29.84 -4.07
C PRO A 718 -0.25 29.67 -5.58
N ARG A 719 -1.43 29.62 -6.17
CA ARG A 719 -1.61 29.52 -7.61
C ARG A 719 -2.18 30.80 -8.20
N GLY A 720 -1.74 31.12 -9.41
CA GLY A 720 -2.20 32.30 -10.14
C GLY A 720 -1.93 32.24 -11.63
N ALA A 721 -2.36 33.28 -12.35
CA ALA A 721 -2.06 33.47 -13.75
C ALA A 721 -0.57 33.74 -14.00
N ASP A 722 -0.06 33.17 -15.08
CA ASP A 722 1.18 33.57 -15.71
C ASP A 722 0.98 34.99 -16.30
N PRO A 723 1.68 36.04 -15.82
CA PRO A 723 1.33 37.43 -16.16
C PRO A 723 1.62 37.82 -17.63
N PHE A 724 2.15 36.91 -18.43
CA PHE A 724 2.33 37.09 -19.87
C PHE A 724 1.13 36.55 -20.68
N GLU A 725 0.12 35.96 -20.03
CA GLU A 725 -1.12 35.56 -20.70
C GLU A 725 -2.03 36.76 -20.98
N VAL A 726 -2.09 37.15 -22.26
CA VAL A 726 -3.00 38.20 -22.75
C VAL A 726 -4.34 37.63 -23.21
N GLY A 727 -5.41 38.42 -23.09
CA GLY A 727 -6.75 38.09 -23.63
C GLY A 727 -7.51 37.00 -22.88
N LYS A 728 -7.03 36.56 -21.71
CA LYS A 728 -7.73 35.59 -20.85
C LYS A 728 -8.84 36.27 -20.04
N VAL A 729 -9.90 35.53 -19.75
CA VAL A 729 -11.03 35.97 -18.91
C VAL A 729 -11.09 35.21 -17.58
N ASN A 730 -11.66 35.88 -16.57
CA ASN A 730 -12.15 35.26 -15.34
C ASN A 730 -13.30 34.29 -15.65
N GLU A 731 -13.57 33.37 -14.72
CA GLU A 731 -14.83 32.63 -14.70
C GLU A 731 -16.01 33.59 -14.55
N LYS A 732 -17.07 33.37 -15.34
CA LYS A 732 -18.37 34.01 -15.14
C LYS A 732 -19.49 32.99 -15.18
N GLN A 733 -20.40 33.09 -14.21
CA GLN A 733 -21.60 32.27 -14.12
C GLN A 733 -22.84 33.18 -14.03
N THR A 734 -23.99 32.67 -14.46
CA THR A 734 -25.28 33.35 -14.32
C THR A 734 -26.16 32.60 -13.33
N LEU A 735 -26.79 33.37 -12.44
CA LEU A 735 -27.82 32.95 -11.50
C LEU A 735 -29.14 33.63 -11.92
N THR A 736 -30.09 32.86 -12.43
CA THR A 736 -31.40 33.36 -12.86
C THR A 736 -32.44 33.07 -11.78
N CYS A 737 -33.01 34.10 -11.15
CA CYS A 737 -34.02 33.93 -10.09
C CYS A 737 -35.37 34.53 -10.46
N THR A 738 -36.44 33.72 -10.34
CA THR A 738 -37.83 34.13 -10.52
C THR A 738 -38.62 33.92 -9.22
N ALA A 739 -38.81 34.98 -8.44
CA ALA A 739 -39.47 34.94 -7.13
C ALA A 739 -39.98 36.34 -6.70
N ASP A 740 -41.00 36.37 -5.84
CA ASP A 740 -41.52 37.59 -5.19
C ASP A 740 -41.56 37.50 -3.65
N GLY A 741 -41.06 36.40 -3.09
CA GLY A 741 -40.87 36.22 -1.66
C GLY A 741 -39.88 35.11 -1.34
N GLY A 742 -39.60 34.93 -0.05
CA GLY A 742 -38.76 33.85 0.44
C GLY A 742 -37.24 34.09 0.36
N GLN A 743 -36.48 33.01 0.41
CA GLN A 743 -35.01 33.03 0.48
C GLN A 743 -34.38 31.77 -0.14
N PHE A 744 -33.08 31.84 -0.45
CA PHE A 744 -32.28 30.73 -0.97
C PHE A 744 -30.88 30.73 -0.35
N THR A 745 -30.10 29.67 -0.57
CA THR A 745 -28.66 29.62 -0.28
C THR A 745 -27.89 29.18 -1.51
N LEU A 746 -26.61 29.54 -1.59
CA LEU A 746 -25.67 29.07 -2.60
C LEU A 746 -24.63 28.16 -1.93
N THR A 747 -24.15 27.16 -2.65
CA THR A 747 -23.17 26.18 -2.15
C THR A 747 -21.99 26.09 -3.12
N PHE A 748 -20.77 26.16 -2.59
CA PHE A 748 -19.52 26.07 -3.35
C PHE A 748 -18.50 25.23 -2.57
N ARG A 749 -17.92 24.22 -3.22
CA ARG A 749 -16.87 23.33 -2.65
C ARG A 749 -17.18 22.76 -1.24
N GLY A 750 -18.47 22.55 -0.95
CA GLY A 750 -18.96 22.03 0.34
C GLY A 750 -19.35 23.11 1.36
N GLU A 751 -18.90 24.35 1.20
CA GLU A 751 -19.35 25.50 1.98
C GLU A 751 -20.71 26.00 1.46
N THR A 752 -21.60 26.43 2.35
CA THR A 752 -22.91 27.01 1.98
C THR A 752 -23.04 28.41 2.57
N THR A 753 -23.55 29.36 1.79
CA THR A 753 -23.71 30.76 2.22
C THR A 753 -24.72 30.88 3.36
N ALA A 754 -24.66 31.99 4.09
CA ALA A 754 -25.82 32.48 4.81
C ALA A 754 -27.02 32.69 3.86
N VAL A 755 -28.24 32.73 4.41
CA VAL A 755 -29.46 32.90 3.60
C VAL A 755 -29.46 34.21 2.82
N ILE A 756 -29.79 34.12 1.53
CA ILE A 756 -29.96 35.24 0.62
C ILE A 756 -31.48 35.44 0.42
N PRO A 757 -32.07 36.55 0.89
CA PRO A 757 -33.48 36.82 0.65
C PRO A 757 -33.71 37.19 -0.82
N PHE A 758 -34.90 36.90 -1.35
CA PHE A 758 -35.25 37.17 -2.76
C PHE A 758 -35.04 38.65 -3.18
N ASN A 759 -35.16 39.58 -2.24
CA ASN A 759 -34.99 41.02 -2.44
C ASN A 759 -33.57 41.53 -2.11
N ALA A 760 -32.58 40.66 -1.98
CA ALA A 760 -31.20 41.06 -1.73
C ALA A 760 -30.65 41.94 -2.88
N GLY A 761 -30.03 43.07 -2.54
CA GLY A 761 -29.31 43.90 -3.50
C GLY A 761 -27.94 43.32 -3.84
N THR A 762 -27.31 43.80 -4.93
CA THR A 762 -26.00 43.32 -5.42
C THR A 762 -24.94 43.24 -4.31
N ALA A 763 -24.83 44.28 -3.49
CA ALA A 763 -23.87 44.34 -2.38
C ALA A 763 -24.11 43.26 -1.32
N GLN A 764 -25.36 42.88 -1.03
CA GLN A 764 -25.71 41.84 -0.07
C GLN A 764 -25.42 40.44 -0.63
N VAL A 765 -25.80 40.19 -1.89
CA VAL A 765 -25.42 38.94 -2.59
C VAL A 765 -23.90 38.80 -2.63
N GLN A 766 -23.19 39.90 -2.91
CA GLN A 766 -21.73 39.92 -2.95
C GLN A 766 -21.11 39.63 -1.59
N SER A 767 -21.54 40.30 -0.51
CA SER A 767 -21.00 40.04 0.84
C SER A 767 -21.31 38.62 1.33
N THR A 768 -22.49 38.10 1.03
CA THR A 768 -22.91 36.76 1.46
C THR A 768 -22.19 35.64 0.68
N LEU A 769 -21.84 35.87 -0.59
CA LEU A 769 -21.04 34.93 -1.38
C LEU A 769 -19.52 35.05 -1.05
N GLN A 770 -19.00 36.26 -0.81
CA GLN A 770 -17.61 36.47 -0.40
C GLN A 770 -17.32 36.03 1.05
N ALA A 771 -18.35 35.66 1.82
CA ALA A 771 -18.21 35.02 3.14
C ALA A 771 -17.89 33.51 3.06
N ILE A 772 -17.97 32.89 1.88
CA ILE A 772 -17.39 31.57 1.62
C ILE A 772 -15.88 31.72 1.48
N ASP A 773 -15.14 30.98 2.30
CA ASP A 773 -13.71 31.18 2.49
C ASP A 773 -12.93 30.87 1.19
N SER A 774 -13.40 29.87 0.44
CA SER A 774 -12.90 29.47 -0.89
C SER A 774 -13.26 30.42 -2.06
N VAL A 775 -14.15 31.40 -1.89
CA VAL A 775 -14.51 32.35 -2.98
C VAL A 775 -13.65 33.62 -2.95
N ARG A 776 -13.38 34.16 -1.76
CA ARG A 776 -12.66 35.43 -1.49
C ARG A 776 -13.21 36.68 -2.17
N THR A 777 -13.08 36.83 -3.49
CA THR A 777 -13.63 37.98 -4.23
C THR A 777 -14.34 37.56 -5.51
N ALA A 778 -15.57 38.06 -5.66
CA ALA A 778 -16.41 37.95 -6.85
C ALA A 778 -17.20 39.26 -7.05
N THR A 779 -17.43 39.66 -8.30
CA THR A 779 -18.22 40.84 -8.67
C THR A 779 -19.63 40.41 -9.06
N ILE A 780 -20.64 41.09 -8.51
CA ILE A 780 -22.06 40.79 -8.78
C ILE A 780 -22.71 41.92 -9.59
N THR A 781 -23.35 41.57 -10.71
CA THR A 781 -24.11 42.52 -11.54
C THR A 781 -25.44 41.91 -11.99
N PHE A 782 -26.55 42.59 -11.75
CA PHE A 782 -27.86 42.21 -12.27
C PHE A 782 -28.07 42.76 -13.68
N ASP A 783 -28.75 42.03 -14.55
CA ASP A 783 -29.17 42.50 -15.88
C ASP A 783 -30.25 43.59 -15.82
N SER A 784 -31.03 43.58 -14.75
CA SER A 784 -32.25 44.38 -14.57
C SER A 784 -32.58 44.56 -13.08
N GLY A 785 -33.39 45.57 -12.77
CA GLY A 785 -33.88 45.82 -11.41
C GLY A 785 -32.80 46.25 -10.40
N THR A 786 -33.08 46.02 -9.12
CA THR A 786 -32.20 46.32 -7.98
C THR A 786 -32.11 45.17 -6.97
N THR A 787 -32.77 44.05 -7.25
CA THR A 787 -32.93 42.87 -6.39
C THR A 787 -32.55 41.60 -7.15
N VAL A 788 -32.01 40.60 -6.44
CA VAL A 788 -31.50 39.35 -7.04
C VAL A 788 -32.59 38.49 -7.70
N CYS A 789 -33.86 38.66 -7.31
CA CYS A 789 -35.03 38.02 -7.91
C CYS A 789 -36.09 39.05 -8.36
N SER A 790 -36.95 38.66 -9.30
CA SER A 790 -38.20 39.36 -9.62
C SER A 790 -39.29 38.39 -10.11
N THR A 791 -40.52 38.87 -10.29
CA THR A 791 -41.63 38.09 -10.88
C THR A 791 -41.43 37.73 -12.35
N THR A 792 -40.55 38.41 -13.07
CA THR A 792 -40.22 38.15 -14.49
C THR A 792 -38.88 37.43 -14.69
N GLY A 793 -38.17 37.15 -13.60
CA GLY A 793 -36.76 36.76 -13.62
C GLY A 793 -35.82 37.95 -13.50
N VAL A 794 -34.65 37.72 -12.89
CA VAL A 794 -33.46 38.60 -12.97
C VAL A 794 -32.27 37.70 -13.26
N VAL A 795 -31.42 38.09 -14.21
CA VAL A 795 -30.17 37.37 -14.50
C VAL A 795 -29.02 38.05 -13.77
N THR A 796 -28.58 37.44 -12.68
CA THR A 796 -27.41 37.87 -11.91
C THR A 796 -26.15 37.26 -12.52
N THR A 797 -25.26 38.07 -13.08
CA THR A 797 -23.91 37.62 -13.45
C THR A 797 -22.99 37.69 -12.23
N ILE A 798 -22.27 36.60 -11.99
CA ILE A 798 -21.29 36.40 -10.95
C ILE A 798 -19.94 36.20 -11.65
N GLU A 799 -19.01 37.14 -11.49
CA GLU A 799 -17.64 37.04 -12.01
C GLU A 799 -16.67 36.77 -10.86
N PHE A 800 -16.01 35.61 -10.86
CA PHE A 800 -15.02 35.28 -9.84
C PHE A 800 -13.72 36.01 -10.14
N THR A 801 -13.39 37.01 -9.32
CA THR A 801 -12.22 37.87 -9.53
C THR A 801 -10.98 37.36 -8.80
N PHE A 802 -11.15 36.56 -7.73
CA PHE A 802 -10.04 35.92 -7.05
C PHE A 802 -9.67 34.57 -7.66
N MET A 803 -10.63 33.67 -7.90
CA MET A 803 -10.34 32.36 -8.47
C MET A 803 -9.87 32.47 -9.92
N GLN A 804 -9.01 31.55 -10.36
CA GLN A 804 -8.38 31.57 -11.68
C GLN A 804 -8.49 30.19 -12.33
N GLY A 805 -8.56 30.17 -13.67
CA GLY A 805 -8.93 28.98 -14.42
C GLY A 805 -10.42 28.64 -14.32
N ASP A 806 -10.75 27.44 -14.77
CA ASP A 806 -12.08 26.83 -14.78
C ASP A 806 -12.57 26.52 -13.35
N VAL A 807 -13.84 26.80 -13.05
CA VAL A 807 -14.43 26.73 -11.69
C VAL A 807 -15.80 26.05 -11.73
N PRO A 808 -16.15 25.17 -10.77
CA PRO A 808 -17.48 24.55 -10.71
C PRO A 808 -18.65 25.55 -10.75
N PRO A 809 -19.77 25.21 -11.41
CA PRO A 809 -21.04 25.89 -11.20
C PRO A 809 -21.46 25.90 -9.73
N LEU A 810 -21.97 27.04 -9.25
CA LEU A 810 -22.55 27.13 -7.90
C LEU A 810 -23.75 26.20 -7.74
N GLY A 811 -23.76 25.42 -6.66
CA GLY A 811 -24.96 24.73 -6.18
C GLY A 811 -25.91 25.70 -5.46
N PHE A 812 -27.15 25.29 -5.23
CA PHE A 812 -28.14 26.12 -4.53
C PHE A 812 -29.25 25.29 -3.88
N ASP A 813 -29.84 25.84 -2.81
CA ASP A 813 -31.16 25.42 -2.31
C ASP A 813 -32.15 26.60 -2.47
N ALA A 814 -33.21 26.36 -3.24
CA ALA A 814 -34.28 27.31 -3.56
C ALA A 814 -35.64 26.91 -2.96
N SER A 815 -35.68 25.88 -2.11
CA SER A 815 -36.92 25.31 -1.53
C SER A 815 -37.75 26.29 -0.70
N ALA A 816 -37.13 27.37 -0.22
CA ALA A 816 -37.76 28.45 0.54
C ALA A 816 -38.07 29.72 -0.28
N LEU A 817 -37.94 29.72 -1.61
CA LEU A 817 -38.42 30.81 -2.48
C LEU A 817 -39.92 30.68 -2.76
N THR A 818 -40.60 31.83 -2.90
CA THR A 818 -42.02 31.88 -3.25
C THR A 818 -42.29 32.82 -4.42
N LEU A 819 -43.35 32.53 -5.16
CA LEU A 819 -43.85 33.36 -6.26
C LEU A 819 -45.39 33.31 -6.21
N THR A 820 -46.06 34.46 -6.15
CA THR A 820 -47.51 34.53 -5.88
C THR A 820 -48.37 33.97 -7.02
N SER A 821 -47.84 33.94 -8.25
CA SER A 821 -48.57 33.60 -9.47
C SER A 821 -48.14 32.29 -10.16
N ALA A 822 -47.04 31.67 -9.73
CA ALA A 822 -46.46 30.46 -10.34
C ALA A 822 -45.48 29.77 -9.37
N THR A 823 -44.83 28.68 -9.78
CA THR A 823 -43.71 28.11 -9.01
C THR A 823 -42.49 29.04 -9.09
N ALA A 824 -41.88 29.38 -7.96
CA ALA A 824 -40.61 30.09 -7.95
C ALA A 824 -39.49 29.24 -8.57
N SER A 825 -38.48 29.89 -9.16
CA SER A 825 -37.35 29.20 -9.79
C SER A 825 -36.01 29.87 -9.51
N LEU A 826 -34.98 29.04 -9.43
CA LEU A 826 -33.58 29.44 -9.39
C LEU A 826 -32.80 28.50 -10.31
N ALA A 827 -31.85 29.02 -11.07
CA ALA A 827 -30.97 28.22 -11.92
C ALA A 827 -29.58 28.86 -12.00
N VAL A 828 -28.54 28.02 -12.07
CA VAL A 828 -27.15 28.44 -12.28
C VAL A 828 -26.65 27.88 -13.62
N ALA A 829 -25.88 28.67 -14.37
CA ALA A 829 -25.23 28.25 -15.61
C ALA A 829 -23.83 28.90 -15.78
N GLU A 830 -22.97 28.24 -16.53
CA GLU A 830 -21.67 28.78 -16.97
C GLU A 830 -21.89 29.81 -18.09
N LEU A 831 -21.44 31.06 -17.90
CA LEU A 831 -21.54 32.14 -18.89
C LEU A 831 -20.22 32.31 -19.68
N ALA A 832 -19.08 32.19 -19.00
CA ALA A 832 -17.77 32.23 -19.62
C ALA A 832 -16.74 31.45 -18.79
N LYS A 833 -16.22 30.37 -19.37
CA LYS A 833 -15.17 29.53 -18.79
C LYS A 833 -13.94 30.34 -18.42
N GLY A 834 -13.52 30.26 -17.15
CA GLY A 834 -12.29 30.88 -16.69
C GLY A 834 -11.08 30.33 -17.44
N SER A 835 -10.37 31.21 -18.14
CA SER A 835 -9.32 30.84 -19.11
C SER A 835 -7.93 31.33 -18.73
N LYS A 836 -7.81 32.09 -17.64
CA LYS A 836 -6.53 32.39 -16.98
C LYS A 836 -5.85 31.13 -16.48
N ALA A 837 -4.52 31.07 -16.55
CA ALA A 837 -3.75 30.03 -15.87
C ALA A 837 -4.02 30.00 -14.35
N ASN A 838 -4.01 28.80 -13.77
CA ASN A 838 -4.07 28.55 -12.33
C ASN A 838 -2.87 27.70 -11.91
N ILE A 839 -1.68 28.29 -12.01
CA ILE A 839 -0.38 27.59 -11.92
C ILE A 839 0.33 27.97 -10.62
N GLU A 840 0.96 26.97 -9.97
CA GLU A 840 1.77 27.17 -8.77
C GLU A 840 2.87 28.21 -9.00
N CYS A 841 2.92 29.19 -8.08
CA CYS A 841 3.79 30.35 -8.15
C CYS A 841 3.74 31.10 -9.51
N SER A 842 2.61 31.06 -10.23
CA SER A 842 2.43 31.64 -11.57
C SER A 842 3.50 31.19 -12.59
N ALA A 843 4.18 30.06 -12.34
CA ALA A 843 5.43 29.66 -12.98
C ALA A 843 6.57 30.72 -12.95
N ARG A 844 6.50 31.69 -12.03
CA ARG A 844 7.47 32.78 -11.78
C ARG A 844 8.08 32.76 -10.37
N GLY A 845 8.03 31.60 -9.72
CA GLY A 845 8.77 31.32 -8.48
C GLY A 845 8.96 29.83 -8.25
N VAL A 846 9.70 29.49 -7.20
CA VAL A 846 9.83 28.11 -6.69
C VAL A 846 9.01 27.96 -5.42
N CYS A 847 8.19 26.91 -5.33
CA CYS A 847 7.43 26.58 -4.14
C CYS A 847 8.33 25.94 -3.07
N ASP A 848 8.43 26.56 -1.89
CA ASP A 848 8.95 25.92 -0.70
C ASP A 848 7.84 25.09 -0.02
N ARG A 849 7.94 23.76 -0.16
CA ARG A 849 6.98 22.80 0.42
C ARG A 849 6.96 22.76 1.95
N THR A 850 7.90 23.40 2.64
CA THR A 850 7.95 23.42 4.11
C THR A 850 7.17 24.60 4.71
N THR A 851 7.25 25.77 4.08
CA THR A 851 6.54 27.01 4.49
C THR A 851 5.27 27.28 3.70
N GLY A 852 5.12 26.70 2.50
CA GLY A 852 4.05 27.02 1.55
C GLY A 852 4.29 28.33 0.78
N SER A 853 5.47 28.91 0.87
CA SER A 853 5.77 30.21 0.25
C SER A 853 6.38 30.06 -1.15
N CYS A 854 5.97 30.91 -2.09
CA CYS A 854 6.65 31.04 -3.37
C CYS A 854 7.87 31.96 -3.25
N ALA A 855 9.07 31.42 -3.47
CA ALA A 855 10.27 32.20 -3.71
C ALA A 855 10.24 32.75 -5.15
N CYS A 856 9.76 33.98 -5.31
CA CYS A 856 9.62 34.62 -6.63
C CYS A 856 10.97 34.90 -7.30
N PHE A 857 11.00 34.79 -8.63
CA PHE A 857 12.14 35.18 -9.44
C PHE A 857 12.33 36.71 -9.47
N PRO A 858 13.51 37.21 -9.84
CA PRO A 858 13.73 38.63 -10.07
C PRO A 858 12.67 39.23 -11.03
N TYR A 859 12.20 40.42 -10.69
CA TYR A 859 11.10 41.16 -11.35
C TYR A 859 9.69 40.60 -11.12
N PHE A 860 9.50 39.59 -10.27
CA PHE A 860 8.18 39.07 -9.90
C PHE A 860 7.86 39.27 -8.43
N LEU A 861 6.60 39.61 -8.15
CA LEU A 861 6.03 39.81 -6.81
C LEU A 861 4.61 39.23 -6.73
N SER A 862 4.07 39.17 -5.52
CA SER A 862 2.69 38.77 -5.22
C SER A 862 1.64 39.64 -5.94
N SER A 863 0.61 39.01 -6.51
CA SER A 863 -0.48 39.65 -7.25
C SER A 863 -1.81 39.70 -6.48
N ASP A 864 -2.78 40.42 -7.04
CA ASP A 864 -4.20 40.35 -6.67
C ASP A 864 -4.98 39.27 -7.45
N GLY A 865 -4.45 38.80 -8.59
CA GLY A 865 -5.11 37.94 -9.58
C GLY A 865 -5.79 38.69 -10.73
N ALA A 866 -5.91 40.02 -10.65
CA ALA A 866 -6.32 40.90 -11.75
C ALA A 866 -5.12 41.47 -12.54
N GLY A 867 -3.89 41.26 -12.05
CA GLY A 867 -2.63 41.66 -12.69
C GLY A 867 -1.97 42.88 -12.03
N ASN A 868 -2.47 43.31 -10.86
CA ASN A 868 -1.85 44.35 -10.04
C ASN A 868 -1.05 43.72 -8.90
N LEU A 869 -0.29 44.56 -8.18
CA LEU A 869 0.39 44.16 -6.94
C LEU A 869 -0.67 43.83 -5.86
N GLY A 870 -0.54 42.67 -5.23
CA GLY A 870 -1.47 42.20 -4.20
C GLY A 870 -0.82 41.26 -3.20
N ARG A 871 -1.61 40.46 -2.49
CA ARG A 871 -1.17 39.65 -1.33
C ARG A 871 -1.21 38.13 -1.50
N ARG A 872 -1.61 37.62 -2.67
CA ARG A 872 -1.74 36.17 -2.91
C ARG A 872 -0.45 35.36 -2.69
N GLY A 873 0.73 35.98 -2.76
CA GLY A 873 2.01 35.26 -2.65
C GLY A 873 2.30 34.35 -3.84
N ASP A 874 1.71 34.63 -5.01
CA ASP A 874 1.71 33.80 -6.22
C ASP A 874 2.80 34.14 -7.24
N CYS A 875 3.59 35.21 -7.04
CA CYS A 875 4.52 35.74 -8.05
C CYS A 875 3.86 36.22 -9.36
N GLY A 876 2.55 36.49 -9.36
CA GLY A 876 1.77 36.86 -10.54
C GLY A 876 1.86 38.34 -10.97
N TYR A 877 2.63 39.19 -10.28
CA TYR A 877 2.79 40.61 -10.64
C TYR A 877 4.19 40.89 -11.22
N ILE A 878 4.25 41.55 -12.38
CA ILE A 878 5.49 42.02 -12.99
C ILE A 878 5.90 43.35 -12.34
N SER A 879 6.97 43.33 -11.58
CA SER A 879 7.58 44.52 -10.98
C SER A 879 8.42 45.29 -12.01
N PRO A 880 8.30 46.63 -12.10
CA PRO A 880 9.15 47.47 -12.96
C PRO A 880 10.60 47.57 -12.44
N TYR A 881 10.87 47.09 -11.23
CA TYR A 881 12.20 47.04 -10.61
C TYR A 881 12.56 45.59 -10.27
N PRO A 882 13.86 45.20 -10.28
CA PRO A 882 14.26 43.89 -9.80
C PRO A 882 13.81 43.73 -8.34
N SER A 883 13.07 42.66 -8.06
CA SER A 883 12.71 42.24 -6.71
C SER A 883 13.97 41.81 -5.96
N VAL A 884 14.61 42.78 -5.31
CA VAL A 884 15.74 42.52 -4.39
C VAL A 884 15.19 41.72 -3.21
N THR A 885 15.79 40.58 -2.91
CA THR A 885 15.57 39.90 -1.64
C THR A 885 16.08 40.79 -0.52
N LEU A 886 15.16 41.39 0.24
CA LEU A 886 15.46 41.96 1.55
C LEU A 886 15.77 40.78 2.48
N SER A 887 17.05 40.63 2.82
CA SER A 887 17.62 39.59 3.68
C SER A 887 17.39 39.85 5.16
#